data_AF-A0A0G2EVG7-F1
#
_entry.id   AF-A0A0G2EVG7-F1
#
_cell.length_a   1.000
_cell.length_b   1.000
_cell.length_c   1.000
_cell.angle_alpha   90.00
_cell.angle_beta   90.00
_cell.angle_gamma   90.00
#
_symmetry.space_group_name_H-M   'P 1'
#
loop_
_entity.id
_entity.type
_entity.pdbx_description
1 polymer ?
#
loop_
_entity_poly.entity_id
_entity_poly.type
_entity_poly.pdbx_seq_one_letter_code
_entity_poly.pdbx_strand_id
1 'polypeptide(L)'
;MAGQKRSHEEFADGDPTVDESHVRHEQAESLRDASADGANNANDGWETYESKGTKKLKKIPGQRSKNYPSITHSPNARLQSTVKLSDLQNLILYILSDAPSPRWVAVNNSGQIRRIVAVMVPGLEAGMFNGQIPLDEAASEQQDLVAQHIEKEQSNVSPDDYYPTQLVPEKLPEPLKPFAEMFPHIWPIKSPGDDKYMRLHSPLHAILTAPIPKPKEEKKKGPQSANNRNWKNKRTPITNYFAKLEQMLDGDEWTIHPAMLPSSAEKADYLQKRILKGKDDAHGWVDTPVASLEDGDVPDDQIEKGSVTAGRKILALDCEMCKTGEQDFELTRIGVVDWDGTIVMDELVKPERPITDYLTPYSGITEAMLRDVTTTLPDIQRRLLEMITPQTILVGHSLNSDLNALKMTHPFLVDTSFLYPHVRGPPLKNSLKWLAQKYLSKEIQKGHGSSGHDPTEDARSTLELVKQKCEKGELWGTSEANGESIFKRLSRAHKPKNQAMSAAEEYRTGAVVDWGEPKRGFGAAAEVCFGCKNDDDVVTNVLKAVNGVPDPMRPVSSKGVDFVWARMRELEAVRGWWTRTKTKDNAELLANALSGGGGDAKPDCTRTDSETVMAEEVAVKSEAAIVDAVETASAAEDTKDQAIAPSSTVDDTLAAVDTSPTEPSAVELAAAVQKTAQRLKEMYDELPPCTAFMVYSGSGDPREVTRLQEMKKQFHKEYKVKKWDEISVKWTDTEDQALRQACKRAREGVGFVVVK
;
A
#
# COMPACT_ATOMS: atom_id res chain seq x y z
N MET A 1 27.87 33.36 22.42
CA MET A 1 28.76 34.44 21.92
C MET A 1 29.13 34.15 20.46
N ALA A 2 29.78 35.07 19.76
CA ALA A 2 29.98 35.01 18.30
C ALA A 2 31.25 34.22 17.87
N GLY A 3 31.39 33.99 16.55
CA GLY A 3 32.46 33.20 15.92
C GLY A 3 31.94 32.41 14.71
N GLN A 4 31.35 33.02 13.69
CA GLN A 4 31.95 33.90 12.65
C GLN A 4 32.72 33.10 11.57
N LYS A 5 32.26 33.21 10.31
CA LYS A 5 32.84 32.51 9.14
C LYS A 5 33.98 33.32 8.49
N ARG A 6 35.01 32.62 8.01
CA ARG A 6 35.84 32.92 6.82
C ARG A 6 36.18 31.56 6.19
N SER A 7 35.90 31.24 4.92
CA SER A 7 36.11 31.90 3.61
C SER A 7 37.47 31.57 2.99
N HIS A 8 37.47 31.50 1.65
CA HIS A 8 38.47 30.82 0.80
C HIS A 8 39.45 31.84 0.18
N GLU A 9 40.39 31.36 -0.65
CA GLU A 9 41.45 32.14 -1.33
C GLU A 9 42.44 32.88 -0.38
N GLU A 10 43.70 33.14 -0.73
CA GLU A 10 44.57 32.77 -1.86
C GLU A 10 46.03 32.92 -1.40
N PHE A 11 46.99 32.18 -1.98
CA PHE A 11 48.37 32.65 -2.25
C PHE A 11 49.13 31.62 -3.09
N ALA A 12 49.97 32.10 -4.01
CA ALA A 12 50.77 31.30 -4.93
C ALA A 12 52.27 31.68 -4.84
N ASP A 13 53.10 30.84 -5.47
CA ASP A 13 54.51 31.03 -5.85
C ASP A 13 55.57 31.26 -4.74
N GLY A 14 56.68 30.49 -4.80
CA GLY A 14 57.82 30.66 -3.87
C GLY A 14 58.78 29.47 -3.69
N ASP A 15 59.38 28.95 -4.76
CA ASP A 15 60.58 28.09 -4.73
C ASP A 15 61.84 28.97 -4.41
N PRO A 16 63.06 28.47 -4.03
CA PRO A 16 63.54 27.09 -4.12
C PRO A 16 64.48 26.56 -2.99
N THR A 17 64.90 25.29 -3.17
CA THR A 17 66.14 24.63 -2.64
C THR A 17 66.47 24.61 -1.13
N VAL A 18 66.52 23.40 -0.55
CA VAL A 18 67.76 22.82 0.05
C VAL A 18 67.76 21.30 -0.24
N ASP A 19 68.94 20.68 -0.34
CA ASP A 19 69.17 19.25 -0.60
C ASP A 19 69.38 18.45 0.72
N GLU A 20 69.06 17.14 0.73
CA GLU A 20 69.97 16.04 1.12
C GLU A 20 69.27 14.67 1.35
N SER A 21 69.74 13.66 0.58
CA SER A 21 69.94 12.25 0.99
C SER A 21 68.76 11.23 1.05
N HIS A 22 68.83 10.25 0.12
CA HIS A 22 68.97 8.78 0.35
C HIS A 22 68.00 8.00 1.30
N VAL A 23 67.49 6.79 0.98
CA VAL A 23 67.59 5.87 -0.18
C VAL A 23 66.23 5.13 -0.37
N ARG A 24 65.85 4.80 -1.60
CA ARG A 24 65.08 3.56 -1.89
C ARG A 24 65.75 2.78 -3.02
N HIS A 25 65.85 1.46 -2.86
CA HIS A 25 66.37 0.56 -3.88
C HIS A 25 65.23 0.03 -4.75
N GLU A 26 65.37 0.21 -6.07
CA GLU A 26 64.74 -0.65 -7.08
C GLU A 26 65.84 -1.21 -7.98
N GLN A 27 65.81 -2.53 -8.19
CA GLN A 27 66.49 -3.29 -9.26
C GLN A 27 66.12 -4.78 -9.09
N ALA A 28 66.02 -5.60 -10.13
CA ALA A 28 66.20 -5.33 -11.56
C ALA A 28 65.28 -6.23 -12.41
N GLU A 29 64.91 -5.75 -13.60
CA GLU A 29 64.53 -6.62 -14.72
C GLU A 29 65.80 -7.09 -15.46
N SER A 30 65.78 -8.30 -16.04
CA SER A 30 66.95 -8.89 -16.71
C SER A 30 66.75 -9.07 -18.21
N LEU A 31 67.61 -8.42 -19.00
CA LEU A 31 67.68 -8.44 -20.47
C LEU A 31 67.93 -9.83 -21.08
N ARG A 32 67.53 -10.03 -22.36
CA ARG A 32 68.44 -10.40 -23.47
C ARG A 32 67.81 -10.38 -24.87
N ASP A 33 68.71 -10.37 -25.86
CA ASP A 33 68.61 -10.23 -27.32
C ASP A 33 67.59 -11.16 -28.02
N ALA A 34 66.95 -10.89 -29.17
CA ALA A 34 67.17 -10.02 -30.36
C ALA A 34 67.81 -10.70 -31.60
N SER A 35 67.01 -10.91 -32.67
CA SER A 35 67.50 -11.15 -34.06
C SER A 35 66.39 -11.07 -35.14
N ALA A 36 66.61 -10.17 -36.12
CA ALA A 36 66.26 -10.16 -37.56
C ALA A 36 65.03 -10.90 -38.17
N ASP A 37 64.35 -10.15 -39.06
CA ASP A 37 63.81 -10.49 -40.40
C ASP A 37 62.82 -11.64 -40.64
N GLY A 38 61.78 -11.34 -41.45
CA GLY A 38 60.93 -12.36 -42.11
C GLY A 38 59.50 -11.90 -42.38
N ALA A 39 59.24 -11.27 -43.53
CA ALA A 39 57.87 -10.95 -43.95
C ALA A 39 57.19 -12.12 -44.67
N ASN A 40 55.98 -12.51 -44.26
CA ASN A 40 55.02 -13.17 -45.15
C ASN A 40 53.58 -13.13 -44.61
N ASN A 41 52.61 -13.07 -45.52
CA ASN A 41 51.20 -13.28 -45.20
C ASN A 41 50.91 -14.78 -45.07
N ALA A 42 50.31 -15.21 -43.96
CA ALA A 42 49.57 -16.46 -43.86
C ALA A 42 48.39 -16.27 -42.89
N ASN A 43 47.22 -16.74 -43.30
CA ASN A 43 46.00 -16.70 -42.49
C ASN A 43 45.82 -18.05 -41.79
N ASP A 44 45.99 -18.08 -40.47
CA ASP A 44 45.63 -19.23 -39.63
C ASP A 44 44.89 -18.75 -38.37
N GLY A 45 43.78 -19.43 -38.06
CA GLY A 45 42.80 -18.97 -37.08
C GLY A 45 43.12 -19.41 -35.66
N TRP A 46 43.38 -18.43 -34.78
CA TRP A 46 43.33 -18.66 -33.34
C TRP A 46 41.88 -18.60 -32.86
N GLU A 47 41.20 -19.76 -32.82
CA GLU A 47 39.95 -19.89 -32.08
C GLU A 47 40.20 -19.48 -30.63
N THR A 48 39.50 -18.44 -30.17
CA THR A 48 39.51 -18.08 -28.74
C THR A 48 38.74 -19.17 -28.00
N TYR A 49 39.46 -20.13 -27.42
CA TYR A 49 38.85 -21.28 -26.75
C TYR A 49 38.09 -20.83 -25.49
N GLU A 50 36.82 -20.47 -25.67
CA GLU A 50 35.90 -20.23 -24.55
C GLU A 50 35.81 -21.49 -23.71
N SER A 51 36.53 -21.47 -22.59
CA SER A 51 36.43 -22.50 -21.57
C SER A 51 35.00 -22.52 -21.02
N LYS A 52 34.16 -23.40 -21.58
CA LYS A 52 32.86 -23.81 -21.03
C LYS A 52 33.01 -24.65 -19.75
N GLY A 53 34.00 -24.30 -18.93
CA GLY A 53 34.22 -24.83 -17.59
C GLY A 53 33.19 -24.26 -16.64
N THR A 54 32.20 -25.07 -16.26
CA THR A 54 31.27 -24.77 -15.18
C THR A 54 32.06 -24.53 -13.89
N LYS A 55 32.09 -23.28 -13.42
CA LYS A 55 32.88 -22.89 -12.24
C LYS A 55 32.22 -23.51 -11.02
N LYS A 56 32.84 -24.56 -10.48
CA LYS A 56 32.39 -25.21 -9.24
C LYS A 56 32.31 -24.16 -8.13
N LEU A 57 31.10 -23.92 -7.64
CA LEU A 57 30.80 -23.03 -6.53
C LEU A 57 31.79 -23.28 -5.38
N LYS A 58 32.31 -22.21 -4.75
CA LYS A 58 33.20 -22.38 -3.59
C LYS A 58 32.45 -23.16 -2.50
N LYS A 59 33.08 -24.23 -2.00
CA LYS A 59 32.54 -25.12 -0.97
C LYS A 59 32.05 -24.27 0.22
N ILE A 60 30.86 -24.60 0.72
CA ILE A 60 30.28 -23.95 1.90
C ILE A 60 31.29 -24.10 3.06
N PRO A 61 31.63 -23.03 3.80
CA PRO A 61 32.46 -23.14 5.00
C PRO A 61 31.79 -24.09 6.01
N GLY A 62 32.56 -24.92 6.71
CA GLY A 62 31.98 -25.72 7.79
C GLY A 62 31.45 -24.82 8.91
N GLN A 63 30.30 -25.15 9.51
CA GLN A 63 29.61 -24.31 10.51
C GLN A 63 30.50 -23.90 11.71
N ARG A 64 31.49 -24.72 12.08
CA ARG A 64 32.46 -24.41 13.15
C ARG A 64 33.67 -23.58 12.67
N SER A 65 33.66 -23.06 11.45
CA SER A 65 34.75 -22.25 10.88
C SER A 65 34.57 -20.76 11.20
N LYS A 66 35.67 -20.06 11.48
CA LYS A 66 35.70 -18.58 11.55
C LYS A 66 35.25 -17.89 10.25
N ASN A 67 35.19 -18.64 9.15
CA ASN A 67 34.75 -18.17 7.83
C ASN A 67 33.24 -18.41 7.57
N TYR A 68 32.50 -18.99 8.54
CA TYR A 68 31.04 -19.09 8.45
C TYR A 68 30.41 -17.69 8.63
N PRO A 69 29.33 -17.36 7.91
CA PRO A 69 28.64 -16.09 8.12
C PRO A 69 27.92 -16.04 9.47
N SER A 70 27.92 -14.87 10.10
CA SER A 70 27.14 -14.63 11.32
C SER A 70 26.70 -13.17 11.42
N ILE A 71 25.53 -12.96 12.01
CA ILE A 71 25.00 -11.63 12.36
C ILE A 71 24.99 -11.55 13.88
N THR A 72 25.65 -10.55 14.46
CA THR A 72 25.90 -10.47 15.91
C THR A 72 25.74 -9.05 16.44
N HIS A 73 25.20 -8.91 17.65
CA HIS A 73 25.30 -7.68 18.43
C HIS A 73 26.54 -7.72 19.32
N SER A 74 27.23 -6.59 19.50
CA SER A 74 28.28 -6.46 20.51
C SER A 74 27.67 -5.84 21.76
N PRO A 75 27.80 -6.44 22.96
CA PRO A 75 27.35 -5.81 24.21
C PRO A 75 27.98 -4.43 24.48
N ASN A 76 29.09 -4.09 23.81
CA ASN A 76 29.75 -2.79 23.91
C ASN A 76 29.30 -1.78 22.84
N ALA A 77 28.41 -2.15 21.92
CA ALA A 77 27.82 -1.22 20.96
C ALA A 77 26.86 -0.26 21.70
N ARG A 78 26.80 1.01 21.27
CA ARG A 78 25.91 2.02 21.87
C ARG A 78 24.78 2.40 20.93
N LEU A 79 23.64 1.73 21.04
CA LEU A 79 22.44 2.06 20.27
C LEU A 79 21.93 3.46 20.67
N GLN A 80 21.53 4.24 19.66
CA GLN A 80 21.06 5.63 19.84
C GLN A 80 19.54 5.75 19.72
N SER A 81 18.86 4.67 19.30
CA SER A 81 17.41 4.53 19.18
C SER A 81 17.07 3.07 18.89
N THR A 82 15.83 2.66 19.18
CA THR A 82 15.22 1.41 18.72
C THR A 82 15.48 1.15 17.23
N VAL A 83 15.76 -0.10 16.86
CA VAL A 83 15.91 -0.55 15.47
C VAL A 83 14.59 -0.35 14.72
N LYS A 84 14.60 0.11 13.47
CA LYS A 84 13.35 0.31 12.68
C LYS A 84 13.21 -0.77 11.60
N LEU A 85 12.01 -0.94 11.06
CA LEU A 85 11.81 -1.80 9.87
C LEU A 85 12.68 -1.38 8.67
N SER A 86 12.97 -0.08 8.52
CA SER A 86 13.93 0.40 7.53
C SER A 86 15.36 -0.09 7.78
N ASP A 87 15.72 -0.37 9.03
CA ASP A 87 17.05 -0.84 9.40
C ASP A 87 17.19 -2.36 9.22
N LEU A 88 16.06 -3.10 9.27
CA LEU A 88 15.96 -4.48 8.76
C LEU A 88 16.04 -4.51 7.22
N GLN A 89 15.35 -3.61 6.52
CA GLN A 89 15.46 -3.46 5.06
C GLN A 89 16.91 -3.15 4.63
N ASN A 90 17.57 -2.23 5.34
CA ASN A 90 18.99 -1.91 5.09
C ASN A 90 19.91 -3.11 5.30
N LEU A 91 19.64 -3.99 6.29
CA LEU A 91 20.39 -5.24 6.48
C LEU A 91 20.22 -6.19 5.28
N ILE A 92 19.00 -6.38 4.78
CA ILE A 92 18.70 -7.21 3.59
C ILE A 92 19.45 -6.66 2.36
N LEU A 93 19.35 -5.34 2.12
CA LEU A 93 20.02 -4.68 1.00
C LEU A 93 21.54 -4.60 1.15
N TYR A 94 22.10 -4.61 2.36
CA TYR A 94 23.55 -4.64 2.59
C TYR A 94 24.16 -6.02 2.28
N ILE A 95 23.41 -7.10 2.53
CA ILE A 95 23.87 -8.47 2.28
C ILE A 95 23.72 -8.86 0.80
N LEU A 96 22.64 -8.43 0.14
CA LEU A 96 22.31 -8.86 -1.23
C LEU A 96 22.51 -7.79 -2.32
N SER A 97 22.74 -6.52 -1.96
CA SER A 97 22.73 -5.37 -2.87
C SER A 97 23.78 -4.31 -2.48
N ASP A 98 23.47 -3.02 -2.66
CA ASP A 98 24.40 -1.88 -2.57
C ASP A 98 24.22 -0.96 -1.33
N ALA A 99 23.41 -1.35 -0.34
CA ALA A 99 23.16 -0.51 0.83
C ALA A 99 24.37 -0.44 1.79
N PRO A 100 24.51 0.64 2.59
CA PRO A 100 25.59 0.77 3.57
C PRO A 100 25.43 -0.20 4.75
N SER A 101 26.56 -0.58 5.36
CA SER A 101 26.60 -1.48 6.51
C SER A 101 25.72 -1.00 7.68
N PRO A 102 24.91 -1.89 8.29
CA PRO A 102 24.09 -1.54 9.45
C PRO A 102 24.95 -1.13 10.65
N ARG A 103 24.39 -0.24 11.50
CA ARG A 103 25.05 0.24 12.73
C ARG A 103 24.64 -0.50 14.00
N TRP A 104 23.62 -1.35 13.91
CA TRP A 104 22.99 -2.03 15.04
C TRP A 104 23.42 -3.51 15.16
N VAL A 105 24.01 -4.10 14.12
CA VAL A 105 24.62 -5.44 14.14
C VAL A 105 25.91 -5.44 13.33
N ALA A 106 26.87 -6.28 13.73
CA ALA A 106 28.02 -6.67 12.93
C ALA A 106 27.67 -7.92 12.09
N VAL A 107 27.95 -7.88 10.79
CA VAL A 107 27.73 -8.98 9.84
C VAL A 107 29.09 -9.54 9.41
N ASN A 108 29.49 -10.66 10.01
CA ASN A 108 30.75 -11.32 9.71
C ASN A 108 30.61 -12.18 8.45
N ASN A 109 31.61 -12.15 7.57
CA ASN A 109 31.63 -12.91 6.31
C ASN A 109 30.37 -12.70 5.43
N SER A 110 29.83 -11.48 5.34
CA SER A 110 28.57 -11.17 4.61
C SER A 110 28.48 -11.79 3.21
N GLY A 111 29.55 -11.74 2.41
CA GLY A 111 29.64 -12.37 1.09
C GLY A 111 29.62 -13.92 1.06
N GLN A 112 29.49 -14.58 2.21
CA GLN A 112 29.19 -16.01 2.33
C GLN A 112 27.70 -16.28 2.59
N ILE A 113 26.91 -15.29 3.04
CA ILE A 113 25.44 -15.42 3.10
C ILE A 113 24.93 -15.53 1.66
N ARG A 114 24.15 -16.57 1.38
CA ARG A 114 23.72 -16.94 0.02
C ARG A 114 22.25 -16.61 -0.24
N ARG A 115 21.42 -16.68 0.80
CA ARG A 115 19.98 -16.39 0.77
C ARG A 115 19.54 -15.64 2.01
N ILE A 116 18.40 -14.96 1.91
CA ILE A 116 17.68 -14.38 3.05
C ILE A 116 16.22 -14.80 2.99
N VAL A 117 15.67 -15.22 4.13
CA VAL A 117 14.23 -15.46 4.31
C VAL A 117 13.73 -14.51 5.41
N ALA A 118 12.76 -13.67 5.06
CA ALA A 118 12.18 -12.65 5.95
C ALA A 118 10.68 -12.89 6.12
N VAL A 119 10.25 -13.35 7.30
CA VAL A 119 8.85 -13.68 7.63
C VAL A 119 8.24 -12.61 8.52
N MET A 120 7.14 -12.01 8.06
CA MET A 120 6.29 -11.14 8.88
C MET A 120 5.28 -11.98 9.66
N VAL A 121 5.17 -11.75 10.96
CA VAL A 121 4.27 -12.51 11.87
C VAL A 121 3.48 -11.53 12.75
N PRO A 122 2.43 -10.88 12.23
CA PRO A 122 1.62 -9.95 13.01
C PRO A 122 0.86 -10.70 14.12
N GLY A 123 0.52 -10.00 15.20
CA GLY A 123 0.00 -10.58 16.44
C GLY A 123 1.08 -10.96 17.46
N LEU A 124 2.33 -11.15 17.03
CA LEU A 124 3.48 -11.45 17.90
C LEU A 124 3.98 -10.18 18.61
N GLU A 125 4.09 -10.19 19.94
CA GLU A 125 4.47 -9.02 20.75
C GLU A 125 5.53 -9.33 21.80
N ALA A 126 6.30 -8.31 22.21
CA ALA A 126 7.29 -8.42 23.28
C ALA A 126 6.68 -8.86 24.62
N GLY A 127 5.40 -8.50 24.85
CA GLY A 127 4.65 -8.87 26.05
C GLY A 127 4.56 -10.38 26.29
N MET A 128 4.59 -11.18 25.21
CA MET A 128 4.54 -12.64 25.30
C MET A 128 5.85 -13.22 25.86
N PHE A 129 6.99 -12.56 25.62
CA PHE A 129 8.32 -13.01 26.02
C PHE A 129 8.75 -12.49 27.40
N ASN A 130 8.07 -11.48 27.93
CA ASN A 130 8.38 -10.85 29.24
C ASN A 130 7.29 -11.07 30.31
N GLY A 131 6.20 -11.77 29.99
CA GLY A 131 5.09 -12.07 30.90
C GLY A 131 4.00 -11.01 31.01
N GLN A 132 4.07 -9.90 30.27
CA GLN A 132 2.98 -8.90 30.22
C GLN A 132 1.74 -9.40 29.46
N ILE A 133 1.89 -10.41 28.60
CA ILE A 133 0.79 -11.12 27.93
C ILE A 133 0.88 -12.59 28.38
N PRO A 134 -0.07 -13.10 29.18
CA PRO A 134 -0.02 -14.46 29.70
C PRO A 134 -0.26 -15.49 28.60
N LEU A 135 0.49 -16.60 28.66
CA LEU A 135 0.34 -17.78 27.79
C LEU A 135 0.08 -19.07 28.60
N ASP A 136 -0.06 -18.97 29.92
CA ASP A 136 -0.32 -20.08 30.85
C ASP A 136 -1.36 -19.63 31.89
N GLU A 137 -2.30 -20.50 32.27
CA GLU A 137 -3.40 -20.15 33.19
C GLU A 137 -2.90 -19.74 34.60
N ALA A 138 -1.80 -20.32 35.06
CA ALA A 138 -1.20 -19.98 36.36
C ALA A 138 -0.70 -18.52 36.47
N ALA A 139 -0.64 -17.78 35.36
CA ALA A 139 -0.25 -16.37 35.34
C ALA A 139 -1.43 -15.38 35.40
N SER A 140 -2.67 -15.80 35.09
CA SER A 140 -3.84 -14.90 35.12
C SER A 140 -4.32 -14.61 36.54
N GLU A 141 -4.36 -15.63 37.42
CA GLU A 141 -4.81 -15.49 38.82
C GLU A 141 -3.97 -14.49 39.65
N GLN A 142 -2.76 -14.13 39.21
CA GLN A 142 -1.91 -13.15 39.91
C GLN A 142 -2.13 -11.69 39.45
N GLN A 143 -2.89 -11.45 38.38
CA GLN A 143 -3.00 -10.10 37.80
C GLN A 143 -3.79 -9.12 38.67
N ASP A 144 -4.83 -9.59 39.38
CA ASP A 144 -5.65 -8.77 40.29
C ASP A 144 -4.87 -8.10 41.44
N LEU A 145 -3.72 -8.68 41.82
CA LEU A 145 -2.85 -8.13 42.87
C LEU A 145 -1.76 -7.17 42.35
N VAL A 146 -1.41 -7.27 41.06
CA VAL A 146 -0.31 -6.49 40.46
C VAL A 146 -0.81 -5.23 39.73
N ALA A 147 -2.07 -5.22 39.26
CA ALA A 147 -2.68 -4.09 38.56
C ALA A 147 -2.62 -2.75 39.32
N GLN A 148 -2.55 -2.78 40.66
CA GLN A 148 -2.54 -1.58 41.50
C GLN A 148 -1.19 -0.81 41.56
N HIS A 149 -0.16 -1.22 40.81
CA HIS A 149 1.19 -0.60 40.92
C HIS A 149 1.81 -0.06 39.62
N ILE A 150 1.08 -0.04 38.49
CA ILE A 150 1.61 0.45 37.19
C ILE A 150 1.01 1.81 36.79
N GLU A 151 0.94 2.75 37.75
CA GLU A 151 0.65 4.18 37.51
C GLU A 151 1.74 5.12 38.04
N LYS A 152 2.98 4.89 37.59
CA LYS A 152 4.16 5.79 37.59
C LYS A 152 5.26 5.10 36.74
N GLU A 153 5.98 5.73 35.83
CA GLU A 153 6.18 7.17 35.56
C GLU A 153 6.05 7.51 34.06
N GLN A 154 6.04 8.81 33.73
CA GLN A 154 6.00 9.30 32.35
C GLN A 154 7.40 9.66 31.80
N SER A 155 7.52 9.56 30.47
CA SER A 155 8.46 10.30 29.59
C SER A 155 9.93 9.85 29.45
N ASN A 156 10.51 9.01 30.31
CA ASN A 156 11.84 8.44 30.05
C ASN A 156 11.75 7.08 29.34
N VAL A 157 12.48 6.93 28.24
CA VAL A 157 12.79 5.65 27.60
C VAL A 157 14.20 5.28 28.02
N SER A 158 14.41 4.10 28.62
CA SER A 158 15.74 3.66 29.03
C SER A 158 16.62 3.42 27.80
N PRO A 159 17.95 3.66 27.87
CA PRO A 159 18.88 3.10 26.89
C PRO A 159 18.72 1.58 26.74
N ASP A 160 18.30 0.89 27.81
CA ASP A 160 18.07 -0.56 27.84
C ASP A 160 16.93 -0.99 26.90
N ASP A 161 15.90 -0.16 26.73
CA ASP A 161 14.73 -0.39 25.86
C ASP A 161 15.10 -0.46 24.36
N TYR A 162 16.35 -0.17 24.00
CA TYR A 162 16.87 -0.26 22.64
C TYR A 162 17.64 -1.56 22.36
N TYR A 163 18.12 -2.26 23.38
CA TYR A 163 19.04 -3.38 23.21
C TYR A 163 18.32 -4.72 23.00
N PRO A 164 18.96 -5.66 22.28
CA PRO A 164 18.44 -7.01 22.14
C PRO A 164 18.51 -7.76 23.48
N THR A 165 17.41 -8.40 23.88
CA THR A 165 17.39 -9.30 25.04
C THR A 165 17.78 -10.70 24.58
N GLN A 166 18.68 -11.37 25.30
CA GLN A 166 19.04 -12.77 25.02
C GLN A 166 17.85 -13.69 25.32
N LEU A 167 17.54 -14.60 24.41
CA LEU A 167 16.54 -15.65 24.65
C LEU A 167 17.16 -16.80 25.46
N VAL A 168 16.43 -17.26 26.47
CA VAL A 168 16.88 -18.27 27.45
C VAL A 168 15.74 -19.28 27.61
N PRO A 169 15.86 -20.53 27.13
CA PRO A 169 14.75 -21.49 27.08
C PRO A 169 14.07 -21.75 28.44
N GLU A 170 14.84 -21.71 29.52
CA GLU A 170 14.40 -21.97 30.89
C GLU A 170 13.57 -20.82 31.48
N LYS A 171 13.48 -19.68 30.79
CA LYS A 171 12.73 -18.48 31.20
C LYS A 171 11.51 -18.18 30.31
N LEU A 172 11.25 -19.01 29.30
CA LEU A 172 10.16 -18.81 28.35
C LEU A 172 8.99 -19.79 28.62
N PRO A 173 7.74 -19.35 28.46
CA PRO A 173 6.57 -20.23 28.35
C PRO A 173 6.77 -21.32 27.30
N GLU A 174 6.15 -22.48 27.47
CA GLU A 174 6.28 -23.62 26.55
C GLU A 174 6.02 -23.25 25.07
N PRO A 175 4.99 -22.44 24.72
CA PRO A 175 4.76 -21.99 23.35
C PRO A 175 5.93 -21.22 22.68
N LEU A 176 6.83 -20.63 23.47
CA LEU A 176 7.90 -19.76 22.98
C LEU A 176 9.30 -20.39 22.98
N LYS A 177 9.49 -21.55 23.60
CA LYS A 177 10.80 -22.23 23.63
C LYS A 177 11.44 -22.45 22.24
N PRO A 178 10.71 -22.77 21.16
CA PRO A 178 11.31 -22.89 19.83
C PRO A 178 11.99 -21.61 19.32
N PHE A 179 11.58 -20.41 19.77
CA PHE A 179 12.27 -19.16 19.43
C PHE A 179 13.69 -19.11 20.00
N ALA A 180 13.94 -19.68 21.19
CA ALA A 180 15.26 -19.72 21.80
C ALA A 180 16.19 -20.79 21.19
N GLU A 181 15.62 -21.83 20.56
CA GLU A 181 16.41 -22.78 19.75
C GLU A 181 16.89 -22.15 18.43
N MET A 182 16.02 -21.35 17.79
CA MET A 182 16.31 -20.69 16.51
C MET A 182 17.17 -19.43 16.66
N PHE A 183 16.86 -18.56 17.63
CA PHE A 183 17.36 -17.19 17.68
C PHE A 183 18.09 -16.91 19.00
N PRO A 184 19.28 -16.28 18.97
CA PRO A 184 20.02 -15.97 20.18
C PRO A 184 19.41 -14.79 20.96
N HIS A 185 18.66 -13.91 20.28
CA HIS A 185 18.11 -12.69 20.86
C HIS A 185 16.76 -12.30 20.22
N ILE A 186 15.93 -11.63 21.03
CA ILE A 186 14.78 -10.83 20.59
C ILE A 186 15.17 -9.34 20.54
N TRP A 187 14.78 -8.66 19.47
CA TRP A 187 15.04 -7.24 19.25
C TRP A 187 13.76 -6.42 19.43
N PRO A 188 13.76 -5.34 20.23
CA PRO A 188 12.73 -4.33 20.15
C PRO A 188 12.87 -3.58 18.81
N ILE A 189 11.81 -3.57 18.01
CA ILE A 189 11.76 -2.84 16.73
C ILE A 189 10.65 -1.80 16.74
N LYS A 190 10.86 -0.69 16.02
CA LYS A 190 9.88 0.40 15.90
C LYS A 190 9.28 0.50 14.49
N SER A 191 7.95 0.41 14.41
CA SER A 191 7.17 0.51 13.18
C SER A 191 7.20 1.94 12.60
N PRO A 192 7.06 2.08 11.27
CA PRO A 192 6.91 3.38 10.64
C PRO A 192 5.62 4.06 11.13
N GLY A 193 5.67 5.37 11.33
CA GLY A 193 4.55 6.14 11.82
C GLY A 193 4.99 7.53 12.28
N ASP A 194 4.00 8.40 12.49
CA ASP A 194 4.17 9.80 12.85
C ASP A 194 3.62 10.06 14.25
N ASP A 195 4.50 10.44 15.18
CA ASP A 195 4.17 10.72 16.58
C ASP A 195 3.45 12.08 16.76
N LYS A 196 3.58 13.02 15.81
CA LYS A 196 2.89 14.32 15.83
C LYS A 196 1.44 14.18 15.37
N TYR A 197 1.18 13.33 14.36
CA TYR A 197 -0.15 13.13 13.79
C TYR A 197 -0.85 11.84 14.24
N MET A 198 -0.29 11.10 15.19
CA MET A 198 -0.85 9.87 15.77
C MET A 198 -1.23 8.83 14.70
N ARG A 199 -0.29 8.53 13.80
CA ARG A 199 -0.55 7.69 12.61
C ARG A 199 0.46 6.57 12.49
N LEU A 200 -0.02 5.33 12.64
CA LEU A 200 0.68 4.13 12.16
C LEU A 200 0.81 4.17 10.62
N HIS A 201 1.88 3.59 10.09
CA HIS A 201 2.11 3.41 8.65
C HIS A 201 2.35 1.93 8.35
N SER A 202 2.17 1.53 7.08
CA SER A 202 2.26 0.11 6.68
C SER A 202 3.65 -0.48 6.92
N PRO A 203 3.78 -1.56 7.71
CA PRO A 203 5.04 -2.32 7.83
C PRO A 203 5.52 -2.86 6.48
N LEU A 204 4.58 -3.33 5.64
CA LEU A 204 4.86 -3.87 4.30
C LEU A 204 5.55 -2.83 3.40
N HIS A 205 5.12 -1.58 3.44
CA HIS A 205 5.77 -0.51 2.67
C HIS A 205 7.20 -0.26 3.15
N ALA A 206 7.43 -0.23 4.48
CA ALA A 206 8.76 0.06 5.05
C ALA A 206 9.79 -1.07 4.88
N ILE A 207 9.35 -2.31 4.61
CA ILE A 207 10.24 -3.45 4.35
C ILE A 207 10.37 -3.76 2.84
N LEU A 208 9.28 -3.64 2.05
CA LEU A 208 9.28 -4.00 0.62
C LEU A 208 9.47 -2.83 -0.36
N THR A 209 9.40 -1.57 0.08
CA THR A 209 9.72 -0.41 -0.78
C THR A 209 11.06 0.18 -0.39
N ALA A 210 12.07 -0.03 -1.24
CA ALA A 210 13.41 0.52 -1.06
C ALA A 210 13.48 1.99 -1.54
N PRO A 211 14.21 2.88 -0.84
CA PRO A 211 14.38 4.25 -1.30
C PRO A 211 15.25 4.28 -2.57
N ILE A 212 14.79 4.99 -3.60
CA ILE A 212 15.58 5.24 -4.83
C ILE A 212 16.90 5.91 -4.40
N PRO A 213 18.07 5.41 -4.84
CA PRO A 213 19.36 5.95 -4.40
C PRO A 213 19.54 7.37 -4.96
N LYS A 214 19.36 8.37 -4.10
CA LYS A 214 19.54 9.78 -4.47
C LYS A 214 21.03 10.06 -4.72
N PRO A 215 21.43 10.70 -5.83
CA PRO A 215 22.72 11.39 -5.88
C PRO A 215 22.77 12.43 -4.75
N LYS A 216 23.96 12.66 -4.17
CA LYS A 216 24.14 13.52 -2.99
C LYS A 216 23.83 14.99 -3.30
N GLU A 217 22.63 15.46 -2.95
CA GLU A 217 22.33 16.90 -2.83
C GLU A 217 21.15 17.16 -1.86
N GLU A 218 20.89 18.43 -1.59
CA GLU A 218 20.50 18.93 -0.25
C GLU A 218 19.08 18.61 0.28
N LYS A 219 18.93 18.76 1.61
CA LYS A 219 17.65 18.79 2.32
C LYS A 219 17.14 20.24 2.47
N LYS A 220 16.05 20.59 1.78
CA LYS A 220 15.24 21.79 2.09
C LYS A 220 14.02 21.40 2.93
N LYS A 221 13.47 22.33 3.72
CA LYS A 221 12.19 22.16 4.44
C LYS A 221 11.01 22.49 3.50
N GLY A 222 9.87 21.83 3.72
CA GLY A 222 8.72 21.81 2.80
C GLY A 222 8.68 20.52 1.97
N PRO A 223 7.61 20.26 1.20
CA PRO A 223 7.62 19.18 0.21
C PRO A 223 8.76 19.40 -0.79
N GLN A 224 9.64 18.41 -0.97
CA GLN A 224 10.67 18.52 -2.00
C GLN A 224 10.00 18.46 -3.37
N SER A 225 10.26 19.47 -4.22
CA SER A 225 9.87 19.47 -5.63
C SER A 225 10.30 18.17 -6.31
N ALA A 226 9.45 17.63 -7.20
CA ALA A 226 9.70 16.36 -7.86
C ALA A 226 11.02 16.40 -8.66
N ASN A 227 11.97 15.51 -8.33
CA ASN A 227 13.35 15.62 -8.79
C ASN A 227 13.50 15.21 -10.27
N ASN A 228 13.34 16.17 -11.17
CA ASN A 228 13.39 15.99 -12.62
C ASN A 228 14.75 15.50 -13.17
N ARG A 229 15.85 15.64 -12.43
CA ARG A 229 17.23 15.59 -12.95
C ARG A 229 17.61 14.29 -13.69
N ASN A 230 16.96 13.18 -13.36
CA ASN A 230 17.19 11.86 -13.98
C ASN A 230 15.92 11.25 -14.63
N TRP A 231 14.82 12.00 -14.78
CA TRP A 231 13.56 11.45 -15.31
C TRP A 231 13.59 11.36 -16.84
N LYS A 232 13.31 10.18 -17.39
CA LYS A 232 13.05 9.98 -18.82
C LYS A 232 11.56 10.22 -19.10
N ASN A 233 11.23 11.35 -19.72
CA ASN A 233 9.87 11.63 -20.19
C ASN A 233 9.43 10.53 -21.18
N LYS A 234 8.27 9.90 -20.93
CA LYS A 234 7.51 9.13 -21.92
C LYS A 234 6.23 9.90 -22.18
N ARG A 235 6.09 10.58 -23.33
CA ARG A 235 4.86 11.31 -23.65
C ARG A 235 3.72 10.28 -23.84
N THR A 236 2.60 10.50 -23.16
CA THR A 236 1.44 9.60 -23.13
C THR A 236 0.16 10.41 -23.39
N PRO A 237 -0.76 9.96 -24.26
CA PRO A 237 -2.07 10.61 -24.46
C PRO A 237 -2.95 10.58 -23.22
N ILE A 238 -3.83 11.57 -23.08
CA ILE A 238 -4.76 11.71 -21.95
C ILE A 238 -5.78 10.56 -21.85
N THR A 239 -6.09 9.88 -22.96
CA THR A 239 -6.97 8.70 -23.01
C THR A 239 -6.41 7.50 -22.23
N ASN A 240 -5.09 7.41 -22.02
CA ASN A 240 -4.48 6.42 -21.12
C ASN A 240 -4.80 6.67 -19.62
N TYR A 241 -5.40 7.82 -19.29
CA TYR A 241 -5.63 8.30 -17.92
C TYR A 241 -7.09 8.32 -17.48
N PHE A 242 -8.00 7.70 -18.24
CA PHE A 242 -9.38 7.52 -17.82
C PHE A 242 -9.49 6.75 -16.50
N ALA A 243 -10.35 7.24 -15.61
CA ALA A 243 -10.79 6.55 -14.41
C ALA A 243 -11.47 5.24 -14.82
N LYS A 244 -10.99 4.12 -14.27
CA LYS A 244 -11.57 2.81 -14.59
C LYS A 244 -12.77 2.51 -13.73
N LEU A 245 -13.68 1.68 -14.24
CA LEU A 245 -14.89 1.26 -13.54
C LEU A 245 -14.58 0.68 -12.14
N GLU A 246 -13.52 -0.12 -11.99
CA GLU A 246 -13.13 -0.70 -10.70
C GLU A 246 -12.72 0.38 -9.69
N GLN A 247 -12.08 1.47 -10.14
CA GLN A 247 -11.67 2.60 -9.29
C GLN A 247 -12.85 3.47 -8.86
N MET A 248 -13.96 3.41 -9.59
CA MET A 248 -15.20 4.13 -9.28
C MET A 248 -16.19 3.27 -8.48
N LEU A 249 -16.11 1.94 -8.58
CA LEU A 249 -16.82 0.99 -7.72
C LEU A 249 -16.17 0.81 -6.34
N ASP A 250 -14.96 1.32 -6.12
CA ASP A 250 -14.15 1.22 -4.90
C ASP A 250 -14.67 2.11 -3.73
N GLY A 251 -15.98 2.07 -3.50
CA GLY A 251 -16.71 2.83 -2.49
C GLY A 251 -17.98 3.49 -3.04
N ASP A 252 -18.94 3.77 -2.15
CA ASP A 252 -20.26 4.32 -2.51
C ASP A 252 -20.23 5.84 -2.86
N GLU A 253 -19.05 6.36 -3.21
CA GLU A 253 -18.79 7.78 -3.50
C GLU A 253 -19.22 8.21 -4.92
N TRP A 254 -19.23 7.30 -5.91
CA TRP A 254 -19.49 7.62 -7.31
C TRP A 254 -20.91 7.24 -7.77
N THR A 255 -21.42 7.97 -8.76
CA THR A 255 -22.55 7.53 -9.59
C THR A 255 -22.00 7.19 -10.97
N ILE A 256 -22.19 5.95 -11.42
CA ILE A 256 -21.60 5.42 -12.65
C ILE A 256 -22.46 5.81 -13.85
N HIS A 257 -21.83 6.27 -14.92
CA HIS A 257 -22.51 6.56 -16.18
C HIS A 257 -22.93 5.25 -16.88
N PRO A 258 -24.18 5.09 -17.36
CA PRO A 258 -24.68 3.81 -17.91
C PRO A 258 -23.84 3.25 -19.07
N ALA A 259 -23.18 4.09 -19.87
CA ALA A 259 -22.26 3.69 -20.93
C ALA A 259 -21.05 2.86 -20.43
N MET A 260 -20.65 2.96 -19.16
CA MET A 260 -19.50 2.22 -18.60
C MET A 260 -19.82 0.76 -18.25
N LEU A 261 -21.10 0.37 -18.21
CA LEU A 261 -21.53 -0.97 -17.82
C LEU A 261 -21.60 -1.89 -19.04
N PRO A 262 -21.02 -3.11 -19.00
CA PRO A 262 -20.81 -3.92 -20.20
C PRO A 262 -22.09 -4.59 -20.72
N SER A 263 -23.04 -4.98 -19.85
CA SER A 263 -24.28 -5.66 -20.27
C SER A 263 -25.55 -4.84 -20.00
N SER A 264 -26.57 -5.04 -20.83
CA SER A 264 -27.90 -4.43 -20.66
C SER A 264 -28.58 -4.86 -19.35
N ALA A 265 -28.27 -6.06 -18.85
CA ALA A 265 -28.74 -6.53 -17.55
C ALA A 265 -28.14 -5.70 -16.42
N GLU A 266 -26.82 -5.53 -16.38
CA GLU A 266 -26.14 -4.67 -15.40
C GLU A 266 -26.61 -3.21 -15.46
N LYS A 267 -26.90 -2.68 -16.66
CA LYS A 267 -27.48 -1.33 -16.83
C LYS A 267 -28.84 -1.22 -16.15
N ALA A 268 -29.74 -2.18 -16.33
CA ALA A 268 -31.05 -2.20 -15.68
C ALA A 268 -30.93 -2.35 -14.15
N ASP A 269 -30.09 -3.28 -13.70
CA ASP A 269 -29.77 -3.53 -12.30
C ASP A 269 -29.18 -2.30 -11.60
N TYR A 270 -28.33 -1.54 -12.29
CA TYR A 270 -27.73 -0.31 -11.76
C TYR A 270 -28.73 0.86 -11.76
N LEU A 271 -29.60 0.96 -12.76
CA LEU A 271 -30.66 1.97 -12.79
C LEU A 271 -31.64 1.79 -11.61
N GLN A 272 -32.03 0.56 -11.29
CA GLN A 272 -32.81 0.27 -10.07
C GLN A 272 -32.07 0.70 -8.79
N LYS A 273 -30.75 0.48 -8.72
CA LYS A 273 -29.90 0.93 -7.61
C LYS A 273 -29.74 2.46 -7.55
N ARG A 274 -29.87 3.18 -8.68
CA ARG A 274 -29.94 4.66 -8.71
C ARG A 274 -31.26 5.16 -8.15
N ILE A 275 -32.38 4.61 -8.60
CA ILE A 275 -33.74 4.97 -8.13
C ILE A 275 -33.86 4.78 -6.61
N LEU A 276 -33.42 3.61 -6.10
CA LEU A 276 -33.40 3.32 -4.66
C LEU A 276 -32.48 4.22 -3.82
N LYS A 277 -31.59 5.00 -4.46
CA LYS A 277 -30.68 5.97 -3.82
C LYS A 277 -31.01 7.43 -4.16
N GLY A 278 -32.11 7.71 -4.85
CA GLY A 278 -32.47 9.06 -5.31
C GLY A 278 -31.45 9.67 -6.27
N LYS A 279 -30.88 8.85 -7.17
CA LYS A 279 -29.82 9.23 -8.14
C LYS A 279 -30.26 9.14 -9.61
N ASP A 280 -31.55 9.20 -9.84
CA ASP A 280 -32.29 9.12 -11.09
C ASP A 280 -32.83 10.49 -11.54
N ASP A 281 -33.41 10.53 -12.74
CA ASP A 281 -33.93 11.74 -13.39
C ASP A 281 -35.03 12.44 -12.59
N ALA A 282 -35.91 11.68 -11.92
CA ALA A 282 -36.93 12.23 -11.02
C ALA A 282 -36.34 12.98 -9.81
N HIS A 283 -35.08 12.73 -9.45
CA HIS A 283 -34.33 13.44 -8.40
C HIS A 283 -33.41 14.54 -8.95
N GLY A 284 -33.52 14.86 -10.25
CA GLY A 284 -32.75 15.89 -10.94
C GLY A 284 -31.35 15.45 -11.40
N TRP A 285 -31.12 14.14 -11.57
CA TRP A 285 -29.87 13.65 -12.16
C TRP A 285 -29.91 13.64 -13.69
N VAL A 286 -28.78 14.00 -14.30
CA VAL A 286 -28.59 13.98 -15.76
C VAL A 286 -27.37 13.14 -16.14
N ASP A 287 -27.50 12.39 -17.23
CA ASP A 287 -26.39 11.64 -17.83
C ASP A 287 -25.96 12.35 -19.12
N THR A 288 -24.67 12.50 -19.35
CA THR A 288 -24.14 13.15 -20.56
C THR A 288 -24.48 12.37 -21.84
N PRO A 289 -24.50 13.01 -23.03
CA PRO A 289 -24.83 12.33 -24.27
C PRO A 289 -23.71 11.37 -24.72
N VAL A 290 -23.69 10.16 -24.16
CA VAL A 290 -22.79 9.05 -24.50
C VAL A 290 -23.61 7.75 -24.43
N ALA A 291 -23.88 7.08 -25.55
CA ALA A 291 -24.60 5.80 -25.54
C ALA A 291 -23.66 4.63 -25.21
N SER A 292 -22.44 4.66 -25.75
CA SER A 292 -21.38 3.68 -25.48
C SER A 292 -19.99 4.35 -25.48
N LEU A 293 -18.95 3.63 -25.07
CA LEU A 293 -17.61 4.23 -24.91
C LEU A 293 -16.94 4.56 -26.25
N GLU A 294 -17.36 3.87 -27.31
CA GLU A 294 -16.93 4.04 -28.70
C GLU A 294 -17.40 5.37 -29.30
N ASP A 295 -18.49 5.98 -28.80
CA ASP A 295 -18.92 7.33 -29.21
C ASP A 295 -17.84 8.39 -28.91
N GLY A 296 -16.95 8.10 -27.95
CA GLY A 296 -15.85 8.97 -27.57
C GLY A 296 -14.60 8.83 -28.44
N ASP A 297 -14.55 7.89 -29.37
CA ASP A 297 -13.38 7.69 -30.22
C ASP A 297 -13.25 8.76 -31.31
N VAL A 298 -12.01 9.05 -31.70
CA VAL A 298 -11.66 10.01 -32.75
C VAL A 298 -10.88 9.24 -33.83
N PRO A 299 -11.26 9.32 -35.11
CA PRO A 299 -10.53 8.64 -36.19
C PRO A 299 -9.05 9.06 -36.27
N ASP A 300 -8.16 8.09 -36.51
CA ASP A 300 -6.70 8.31 -36.54
C ASP A 300 -6.24 9.40 -37.54
N ASP A 301 -6.98 9.61 -38.63
CA ASP A 301 -6.72 10.66 -39.63
C ASP A 301 -7.02 12.08 -39.12
N GLN A 302 -7.81 12.20 -38.06
CA GLN A 302 -8.19 13.45 -37.40
C GLN A 302 -7.33 13.73 -36.15
N ILE A 303 -6.51 12.77 -35.70
CA ILE A 303 -5.60 12.95 -34.57
C ILE A 303 -4.26 13.51 -35.05
N GLU A 304 -3.97 14.77 -34.68
CA GLU A 304 -2.66 15.37 -34.94
C GLU A 304 -1.52 14.49 -34.39
N LYS A 305 -0.50 14.24 -35.23
CA LYS A 305 0.57 13.27 -34.92
C LYS A 305 1.33 13.61 -33.65
N GLY A 306 1.09 12.83 -32.61
CA GLY A 306 1.71 13.00 -31.29
C GLY A 306 0.96 13.92 -30.34
N SER A 307 -0.29 14.29 -30.66
CA SER A 307 -1.19 15.02 -29.76
C SER A 307 -1.37 14.29 -28.42
N VAL A 308 -1.33 15.06 -27.33
CA VAL A 308 -1.63 14.55 -25.98
C VAL A 308 -3.11 14.53 -25.66
N THR A 309 -3.96 15.21 -26.45
CA THR A 309 -5.43 15.16 -26.29
C THR A 309 -6.08 14.04 -27.09
N ALA A 310 -5.34 13.37 -27.99
CA ALA A 310 -5.87 12.39 -28.94
C ALA A 310 -7.08 12.90 -29.74
N GLY A 311 -7.04 14.19 -30.13
CA GLY A 311 -8.13 14.86 -30.85
C GLY A 311 -9.37 15.22 -30.00
N ARG A 312 -9.44 14.75 -28.75
CA ARG A 312 -10.60 14.93 -27.87
C ARG A 312 -10.66 16.30 -27.20
N LYS A 313 -11.88 16.81 -26.99
CA LYS A 313 -12.14 18.08 -26.29
C LYS A 313 -11.94 17.89 -24.79
N ILE A 314 -11.10 18.71 -24.16
CA ILE A 314 -10.86 18.62 -22.71
C ILE A 314 -11.51 19.81 -22.01
N LEU A 315 -12.26 19.54 -20.94
CA LEU A 315 -12.78 20.52 -19.99
C LEU A 315 -12.29 20.15 -18.59
N ALA A 316 -11.53 21.02 -17.94
CA ALA A 316 -11.24 20.87 -16.52
C ALA A 316 -12.26 21.66 -15.70
N LEU A 317 -12.82 21.04 -14.65
CA LEU A 317 -13.81 21.67 -13.78
C LEU A 317 -13.48 21.46 -12.30
N ASP A 318 -14.03 22.35 -11.49
CA ASP A 318 -13.98 22.32 -10.03
C ASP A 318 -15.23 23.06 -9.51
N CYS A 319 -15.79 22.61 -8.38
CA CYS A 319 -17.04 23.12 -7.81
C CYS A 319 -16.90 23.54 -6.35
N GLU A 320 -17.40 24.73 -6.04
CA GLU A 320 -17.60 25.17 -4.67
C GLU A 320 -19.01 24.82 -4.21
N MET A 321 -19.10 24.28 -3.00
CA MET A 321 -20.35 23.86 -2.37
C MET A 321 -20.58 24.60 -1.05
N CYS A 322 -21.85 24.73 -0.69
CA CYS A 322 -22.30 25.03 0.67
C CYS A 322 -22.92 23.77 1.32
N LYS A 323 -23.28 23.85 2.60
CA LYS A 323 -24.21 22.88 3.22
C LYS A 323 -25.65 23.36 3.16
N THR A 324 -26.56 22.41 2.92
CA THR A 324 -28.02 22.58 3.08
C THR A 324 -28.61 21.61 4.11
N GLY A 325 -27.77 20.77 4.73
CA GLY A 325 -28.11 19.83 5.81
C GLY A 325 -26.85 19.30 6.49
N GLU A 326 -26.97 18.32 7.42
CA GLU A 326 -25.80 17.82 8.19
C GLU A 326 -24.72 17.17 7.32
N GLN A 327 -25.14 16.44 6.28
CA GLN A 327 -24.29 15.68 5.35
C GLN A 327 -24.62 16.02 3.88
N ASP A 328 -25.48 17.03 3.67
CA ASP A 328 -25.95 17.51 2.38
C ASP A 328 -25.11 18.70 1.91
N PHE A 329 -24.60 18.60 0.68
CA PHE A 329 -23.83 19.65 0.03
C PHE A 329 -24.47 20.01 -1.31
N GLU A 330 -24.60 21.30 -1.60
CA GLU A 330 -25.18 21.83 -2.84
C GLU A 330 -24.26 22.86 -3.48
N LEU A 331 -24.25 22.84 -4.82
CA LEU A 331 -23.43 23.68 -5.68
C LEU A 331 -23.73 25.17 -5.48
N THR A 332 -22.68 25.97 -5.30
CA THR A 332 -22.77 27.43 -5.13
C THR A 332 -21.87 28.22 -6.07
N ARG A 333 -20.79 27.62 -6.61
CA ARG A 333 -20.04 28.15 -7.76
C ARG A 333 -19.46 27.00 -8.57
N ILE A 334 -19.41 27.14 -9.89
CA ILE A 334 -18.68 26.24 -10.78
C ILE A 334 -17.67 27.02 -11.61
N GLY A 335 -16.43 26.52 -11.66
CA GLY A 335 -15.41 26.95 -12.62
C GLY A 335 -15.16 25.86 -13.66
N VAL A 336 -15.15 26.21 -14.94
CA VAL A 336 -14.75 25.32 -16.05
C VAL A 336 -13.75 26.04 -16.95
N VAL A 337 -12.66 25.36 -17.27
CA VAL A 337 -11.63 25.82 -18.20
C VAL A 337 -11.38 24.83 -19.33
N ASP A 338 -11.02 25.34 -20.51
CA ASP A 338 -10.66 24.52 -21.67
C ASP A 338 -9.24 23.92 -21.55
N TRP A 339 -8.79 23.20 -22.59
CA TRP A 339 -7.44 22.63 -22.63
C TRP A 339 -6.33 23.67 -22.54
N ASP A 340 -6.51 24.91 -23.00
CA ASP A 340 -5.48 25.95 -22.92
C ASP A 340 -5.47 26.66 -21.55
N GLY A 341 -6.57 26.54 -20.80
CA GLY A 341 -6.80 27.17 -19.51
C GLY A 341 -7.62 28.46 -19.61
N THR A 342 -8.28 28.70 -20.73
CA THR A 342 -9.29 29.76 -20.89
C THR A 342 -10.49 29.41 -20.03
N ILE A 343 -11.05 30.38 -19.30
CA ILE A 343 -12.29 30.18 -18.55
C ILE A 343 -13.44 30.16 -19.57
N VAL A 344 -14.18 29.04 -19.60
CA VAL A 344 -15.36 28.88 -20.46
C VAL A 344 -16.67 28.97 -19.66
N MET A 345 -16.61 28.76 -18.34
CA MET A 345 -17.69 29.05 -17.41
C MET A 345 -17.10 29.41 -16.04
N ASP A 346 -17.61 30.48 -15.42
CA ASP A 346 -17.38 30.81 -14.00
C ASP A 346 -18.67 31.44 -13.49
N GLU A 347 -19.50 30.65 -12.82
CA GLU A 347 -20.86 31.04 -12.46
C GLU A 347 -21.20 30.70 -11.02
N LEU A 348 -21.83 31.67 -10.34
CA LEU A 348 -22.50 31.45 -9.06
C LEU A 348 -23.83 30.73 -9.29
N VAL A 349 -24.17 29.82 -8.38
CA VAL A 349 -25.35 28.98 -8.44
C VAL A 349 -26.15 29.18 -7.16
N LYS A 350 -27.47 29.27 -7.28
CA LYS A 350 -28.40 29.28 -6.15
C LYS A 350 -28.78 27.84 -5.78
N PRO A 351 -28.47 27.39 -4.55
CA PRO A 351 -28.97 26.11 -4.02
C PRO A 351 -30.50 26.04 -4.01
N GLU A 352 -31.01 24.82 -4.11
CA GLU A 352 -32.45 24.54 -4.08
C GLU A 352 -32.97 24.62 -2.63
N ARG A 353 -32.19 24.07 -1.68
CA ARG A 353 -32.51 24.10 -0.25
C ARG A 353 -31.87 25.29 0.47
N PRO A 354 -32.43 25.74 1.62
CA PRO A 354 -31.83 26.79 2.43
C PRO A 354 -30.41 26.45 2.89
N ILE A 355 -29.49 27.39 2.75
CA ILE A 355 -28.08 27.23 3.14
C ILE A 355 -27.98 27.27 4.68
N THR A 356 -27.36 26.25 5.26
CA THR A 356 -27.08 26.16 6.70
C THR A 356 -25.65 26.59 7.06
N ASP A 357 -24.71 26.42 6.12
CA ASP A 357 -23.32 26.84 6.25
C ASP A 357 -22.74 27.10 4.85
N TYR A 358 -22.32 28.34 4.58
CA TYR A 358 -21.72 28.74 3.31
C TYR A 358 -20.35 28.11 3.04
N LEU A 359 -19.70 27.55 4.06
CA LEU A 359 -18.34 26.99 4.02
C LEU A 359 -17.26 28.00 3.60
N THR A 360 -17.49 29.32 3.74
CA THR A 360 -16.65 30.42 3.23
C THR A 360 -15.12 30.25 3.41
N PRO A 361 -14.58 29.72 4.53
CA PRO A 361 -13.13 29.50 4.66
C PRO A 361 -12.56 28.45 3.71
N TYR A 362 -13.42 27.64 3.09
CA TYR A 362 -13.11 26.70 2.03
C TYR A 362 -13.65 27.22 0.69
N SER A 363 -14.93 27.56 0.61
CA SER A 363 -15.63 27.85 -0.65
C SER A 363 -15.46 29.25 -1.21
N GLY A 364 -15.01 30.21 -0.39
CA GLY A 364 -15.00 31.65 -0.72
C GLY A 364 -16.40 32.29 -0.79
N ILE A 365 -17.48 31.50 -0.81
CA ILE A 365 -18.85 31.96 -1.01
C ILE A 365 -19.39 32.66 0.24
N THR A 366 -20.12 33.75 0.03
CA THR A 366 -20.81 34.52 1.07
C THR A 366 -22.28 34.72 0.72
N GLU A 367 -23.12 34.97 1.73
CA GLU A 367 -24.53 35.38 1.55
C GLU A 367 -24.65 36.57 0.58
N ALA A 368 -23.76 37.56 0.70
CA ALA A 368 -23.76 38.75 -0.14
C ALA A 368 -23.48 38.45 -1.64
N MET A 369 -22.79 37.34 -1.95
CA MET A 369 -22.57 36.90 -3.33
C MET A 369 -23.79 36.17 -3.91
N LEU A 370 -24.52 35.40 -3.09
CA LEU A 370 -25.66 34.58 -3.56
C LEU A 370 -27.03 35.28 -3.48
N ARG A 371 -27.15 36.39 -2.74
CA ARG A 371 -28.43 37.09 -2.49
C ARG A 371 -29.27 37.30 -3.75
N ASP A 372 -28.64 37.81 -4.80
CA ASP A 372 -29.29 38.25 -6.04
C ASP A 372 -29.07 37.25 -7.20
N VAL A 373 -28.49 36.07 -6.91
CA VAL A 373 -28.24 35.01 -7.90
C VAL A 373 -29.53 34.25 -8.21
N THR A 374 -29.84 34.13 -9.50
CA THR A 374 -31.02 33.39 -9.99
C THR A 374 -30.69 32.12 -10.77
N THR A 375 -29.43 31.94 -11.20
CA THR A 375 -28.96 30.73 -11.90
C THR A 375 -29.14 29.49 -11.01
N THR A 376 -29.86 28.49 -11.51
CA THR A 376 -30.15 27.23 -10.79
C THR A 376 -29.24 26.08 -11.26
N LEU A 377 -29.21 24.98 -10.52
CA LEU A 377 -28.51 23.76 -10.96
C LEU A 377 -28.97 23.27 -12.35
N PRO A 378 -30.28 23.18 -12.68
CA PRO A 378 -30.74 22.89 -14.05
C PRO A 378 -30.22 23.85 -15.14
N ASP A 379 -29.97 25.13 -14.82
CA ASP A 379 -29.39 26.08 -15.79
C ASP A 379 -27.91 25.80 -16.07
N ILE A 380 -27.17 25.33 -15.06
CA ILE A 380 -25.78 24.88 -15.20
C ILE A 380 -25.71 23.53 -15.92
N GLN A 381 -26.56 22.56 -15.54
CA GLN A 381 -26.67 21.26 -16.21
C GLN A 381 -26.94 21.44 -17.72
N ARG A 382 -27.88 22.34 -18.09
CA ARG A 382 -28.18 22.66 -19.50
C ARG A 382 -26.95 23.20 -20.24
N ARG A 383 -26.24 24.18 -19.69
CA ARG A 383 -25.02 24.75 -20.31
C ARG A 383 -23.88 23.74 -20.40
N LEU A 384 -23.74 22.86 -19.41
CA LEU A 384 -22.77 21.76 -19.45
C LEU A 384 -23.12 20.76 -20.57
N LEU A 385 -24.39 20.37 -20.71
CA LEU A 385 -24.84 19.46 -21.77
C LEU A 385 -24.75 20.09 -23.18
N GLU A 386 -24.88 21.41 -23.31
CA GLU A 386 -24.58 22.16 -24.55
C GLU A 386 -23.06 22.17 -24.88
N MET A 387 -22.20 22.06 -23.87
CA MET A 387 -20.73 22.05 -24.04
C MET A 387 -20.11 20.64 -24.15
N ILE A 388 -20.73 19.61 -23.56
CA ILE A 388 -20.18 18.25 -23.46
C ILE A 388 -20.69 17.39 -24.63
N THR A 389 -19.77 17.09 -25.54
CA THR A 389 -19.96 16.12 -26.64
C THR A 389 -19.53 14.72 -26.21
N PRO A 390 -19.86 13.65 -26.96
CA PRO A 390 -19.39 12.29 -26.62
C PRO A 390 -17.86 12.17 -26.57
N GLN A 391 -17.16 12.89 -27.45
CA GLN A 391 -15.69 12.98 -27.48
C GLN A 391 -15.09 13.91 -26.41
N THR A 392 -15.89 14.55 -25.55
CA THR A 392 -15.37 15.37 -24.45
C THR A 392 -14.73 14.51 -23.35
N ILE A 393 -13.80 15.07 -22.58
CA ILE A 393 -13.15 14.49 -21.41
C ILE A 393 -13.23 15.50 -20.27
N LEU A 394 -13.66 15.06 -19.08
CA LEU A 394 -13.70 15.90 -17.88
C LEU A 394 -12.47 15.66 -16.99
N VAL A 395 -11.80 16.73 -16.59
CA VAL A 395 -10.61 16.75 -15.73
C VAL A 395 -10.92 17.42 -14.39
N GLY A 396 -10.35 16.94 -13.28
CA GLY A 396 -10.54 17.55 -11.96
C GLY A 396 -9.78 16.86 -10.82
N HIS A 397 -10.27 17.01 -9.59
CA HIS A 397 -9.62 16.47 -8.38
C HIS A 397 -10.61 15.95 -7.33
N SER A 398 -10.76 14.63 -7.23
CA SER A 398 -11.87 14.01 -6.48
C SER A 398 -13.24 14.37 -7.07
N LEU A 399 -13.34 14.30 -8.41
CA LEU A 399 -14.50 14.64 -9.26
C LEU A 399 -15.82 14.00 -8.81
N ASN A 400 -15.76 12.97 -7.97
CA ASN A 400 -16.93 12.42 -7.30
C ASN A 400 -17.68 13.47 -6.47
N SER A 401 -17.01 14.47 -5.91
CA SER A 401 -17.66 15.52 -5.13
C SER A 401 -18.44 16.48 -6.05
N ASP A 402 -17.77 16.96 -7.10
CA ASP A 402 -18.30 17.86 -8.12
C ASP A 402 -19.49 17.24 -8.87
N LEU A 403 -19.34 15.99 -9.34
CA LEU A 403 -20.39 15.29 -10.09
C LEU A 403 -21.60 14.93 -9.23
N ASN A 404 -21.43 14.68 -7.92
CA ASN A 404 -22.59 14.57 -7.01
C ASN A 404 -23.29 15.92 -6.80
N ALA A 405 -22.53 17.02 -6.61
CA ALA A 405 -23.11 18.37 -6.45
C ALA A 405 -23.81 18.87 -7.72
N LEU A 406 -23.29 18.49 -8.90
CA LEU A 406 -23.89 18.72 -10.22
C LEU A 406 -25.05 17.77 -10.56
N LYS A 407 -25.29 16.73 -9.74
CA LYS A 407 -26.17 15.59 -10.06
C LYS A 407 -25.94 15.08 -11.49
N MET A 408 -24.69 14.96 -11.93
CA MET A 408 -24.34 14.61 -13.31
C MET A 408 -23.47 13.36 -13.37
N THR A 409 -23.67 12.50 -14.36
CA THR A 409 -22.71 11.41 -14.67
C THR A 409 -22.05 11.63 -16.03
N HIS A 410 -20.79 11.19 -16.17
CA HIS A 410 -20.03 11.21 -17.43
C HIS A 410 -18.99 10.07 -17.40
N PRO A 411 -18.70 9.36 -18.52
CA PRO A 411 -17.81 8.19 -18.48
C PRO A 411 -16.32 8.53 -18.67
N PHE A 412 -15.98 9.62 -19.37
CA PHE A 412 -14.59 9.95 -19.73
C PHE A 412 -13.96 10.91 -18.71
N LEU A 413 -13.69 10.39 -17.51
CA LEU A 413 -13.17 11.15 -16.36
C LEU A 413 -11.66 10.98 -16.20
N VAL A 414 -10.93 12.07 -15.92
CA VAL A 414 -9.48 12.08 -15.66
C VAL A 414 -9.22 12.79 -14.33
N ASP A 415 -9.24 12.02 -13.24
CA ASP A 415 -9.14 12.53 -11.87
C ASP A 415 -7.69 12.54 -11.38
N THR A 416 -7.16 13.73 -11.07
CA THR A 416 -5.78 13.91 -10.59
C THR A 416 -5.48 13.19 -9.26
N SER A 417 -6.50 12.88 -8.45
CA SER A 417 -6.34 12.07 -7.22
C SER A 417 -6.01 10.60 -7.52
N PHE A 418 -6.46 10.07 -8.66
CA PHE A 418 -6.05 8.75 -9.17
C PHE A 418 -4.68 8.81 -9.85
N LEU A 419 -4.39 9.88 -10.62
CA LEU A 419 -3.11 10.02 -11.34
C LEU A 419 -1.90 10.23 -10.41
N TYR A 420 -2.13 10.86 -9.27
CA TYR A 420 -1.13 11.11 -8.23
C TYR A 420 -1.57 10.48 -6.90
N PRO A 421 -1.55 9.14 -6.80
CA PRO A 421 -2.10 8.41 -5.65
C PRO A 421 -1.32 8.70 -4.36
N HIS A 422 -1.99 8.70 -3.22
CA HIS A 422 -1.30 8.80 -1.93
C HIS A 422 -0.46 7.53 -1.71
N VAL A 423 0.79 7.70 -1.27
CA VAL A 423 1.74 6.61 -0.93
C VAL A 423 1.29 5.66 0.19
N ARG A 424 0.05 5.80 0.68
CA ARG A 424 -0.59 4.96 1.72
C ARG A 424 -1.79 4.16 1.18
N GLY A 425 -2.16 4.34 -0.09
CA GLY A 425 -3.33 3.73 -0.73
C GLY A 425 -4.67 4.38 -0.36
N PRO A 426 -5.77 3.97 -1.03
CA PRO A 426 -7.13 4.39 -0.70
C PRO A 426 -7.52 4.09 0.76
N PRO A 427 -8.45 4.85 1.36
CA PRO A 427 -9.20 5.98 0.78
C PRO A 427 -8.43 7.33 0.85
N LEU A 428 -7.13 7.32 1.13
CA LEU A 428 -6.37 8.56 1.26
C LEU A 428 -6.03 9.13 -0.12
N LYS A 429 -6.56 10.32 -0.42
CA LYS A 429 -6.21 11.14 -1.59
C LYS A 429 -5.12 12.16 -1.17
N ASN A 430 -4.22 12.56 -2.07
CA ASN A 430 -3.32 13.71 -1.85
C ASN A 430 -4.10 14.98 -2.17
N SER A 431 -4.04 16.06 -1.38
CA SER A 431 -4.77 17.30 -1.71
C SER A 431 -4.17 18.05 -2.90
N LEU A 432 -5.02 18.68 -3.72
CA LEU A 432 -4.63 19.48 -4.88
C LEU A 432 -3.53 20.50 -4.56
N LYS A 433 -3.67 21.26 -3.47
CA LYS A 433 -2.65 22.22 -2.98
C LYS A 433 -1.27 21.59 -2.76
N TRP A 434 -1.20 20.36 -2.23
CA TRP A 434 0.07 19.65 -2.05
C TRP A 434 0.61 19.13 -3.38
N LEU A 435 -0.25 18.69 -4.29
CA LEU A 435 0.14 18.27 -5.64
C LEU A 435 0.72 19.44 -6.45
N ALA A 436 0.03 20.59 -6.48
CA ALA A 436 0.51 21.81 -7.11
C ALA A 436 1.86 22.27 -6.51
N GLN A 437 2.00 22.26 -5.18
CA GLN A 437 3.26 22.63 -4.53
C GLN A 437 4.40 21.64 -4.85
N LYS A 438 4.14 20.32 -4.91
CA LYS A 438 5.17 19.30 -5.14
C LYS A 438 5.58 19.16 -6.61
N TYR A 439 4.61 19.22 -7.53
CA TYR A 439 4.83 18.87 -8.94
C TYR A 439 4.89 20.10 -9.85
N LEU A 440 4.11 21.15 -9.57
CA LEU A 440 4.13 22.41 -10.33
C LEU A 440 5.02 23.48 -9.69
N SER A 441 5.43 23.30 -8.42
CA SER A 441 6.06 24.32 -7.57
C SER A 441 5.19 25.58 -7.38
N LYS A 442 3.87 25.43 -7.55
CA LYS A 442 2.84 26.47 -7.50
C LYS A 442 2.18 26.47 -6.11
N GLU A 443 1.94 27.64 -5.54
CA GLU A 443 1.14 27.80 -4.33
C GLU A 443 -0.23 28.40 -4.69
N ILE A 444 -1.27 27.61 -4.46
CA ILE A 444 -2.69 27.90 -4.70
C ILE A 444 -3.45 28.00 -3.37
N GLN A 445 -4.72 28.44 -3.38
CA GLN A 445 -5.58 28.54 -2.19
C GLN A 445 -4.92 29.37 -1.07
N LYS A 446 -4.40 30.55 -1.41
CA LYS A 446 -3.64 31.40 -0.50
C LYS A 446 -4.53 31.98 0.62
N GLY A 447 -3.91 32.51 1.68
CA GLY A 447 -4.64 33.10 2.82
C GLY A 447 -5.12 32.12 3.89
N HIS A 448 -4.89 30.81 3.77
CA HIS A 448 -5.25 29.80 4.79
C HIS A 448 -6.76 29.83 5.19
N GLY A 449 -7.64 30.15 4.22
CA GLY A 449 -9.08 30.25 4.44
C GLY A 449 -9.57 31.63 4.86
N SER A 450 -8.74 32.68 4.76
CA SER A 450 -9.20 34.07 4.88
C SER A 450 -10.01 34.56 3.67
N SER A 451 -9.95 33.84 2.55
CA SER A 451 -10.56 34.19 1.26
C SER A 451 -11.29 33.02 0.57
N GLY A 452 -11.25 31.82 1.16
CA GLY A 452 -11.64 30.58 0.49
C GLY A 452 -10.75 30.22 -0.69
N HIS A 453 -11.26 29.29 -1.51
CA HIS A 453 -10.69 28.81 -2.76
C HIS A 453 -11.30 29.57 -3.97
N ASP A 454 -10.83 29.24 -5.17
CA ASP A 454 -11.44 29.68 -6.42
C ASP A 454 -11.43 28.49 -7.40
N PRO A 455 -12.58 28.04 -7.91
CA PRO A 455 -12.65 26.85 -8.75
C PRO A 455 -11.95 27.06 -10.10
N THR A 456 -11.72 28.30 -10.54
CA THR A 456 -10.93 28.58 -11.75
C THR A 456 -9.42 28.52 -11.48
N GLU A 457 -8.93 28.78 -10.25
CA GLU A 457 -7.54 28.48 -9.86
C GLU A 457 -7.33 26.97 -9.76
N ASP A 458 -8.27 26.26 -9.15
CA ASP A 458 -8.16 24.83 -8.88
C ASP A 458 -8.37 23.99 -10.17
N ALA A 459 -9.37 24.28 -11.02
CA ALA A 459 -9.52 23.65 -12.34
C ALA A 459 -8.30 23.88 -13.26
N ARG A 460 -7.69 25.07 -13.24
CA ARG A 460 -6.41 25.30 -13.95
C ARG A 460 -5.28 24.47 -13.36
N SER A 461 -5.24 24.31 -12.05
CA SER A 461 -4.17 23.57 -11.37
C SER A 461 -4.29 22.05 -11.54
N THR A 462 -5.51 21.51 -11.69
CA THR A 462 -5.71 20.10 -12.10
C THR A 462 -5.30 19.89 -13.56
N LEU A 463 -5.67 20.80 -14.46
CA LEU A 463 -5.24 20.80 -15.87
C LEU A 463 -3.71 20.86 -16.01
N GLU A 464 -3.03 21.73 -15.25
CA GLU A 464 -1.56 21.82 -15.21
C GLU A 464 -0.91 20.51 -14.73
N LEU A 465 -1.50 19.82 -13.74
CA LEU A 465 -1.06 18.50 -13.29
C LEU A 465 -1.27 17.43 -14.37
N VAL A 466 -2.42 17.40 -15.05
CA VAL A 466 -2.69 16.46 -16.14
C VAL A 466 -1.74 16.70 -17.33
N LYS A 467 -1.54 17.95 -17.75
CA LYS A 467 -0.53 18.32 -18.76
C LYS A 467 0.86 17.79 -18.37
N GLN A 468 1.29 18.00 -17.13
CA GLN A 468 2.57 17.48 -16.67
C GLN A 468 2.62 15.94 -16.65
N LYS A 469 1.51 15.27 -16.29
CA LYS A 469 1.40 13.80 -16.37
C LYS A 469 1.58 13.31 -17.82
N CYS A 470 0.86 13.88 -18.78
CA CYS A 470 0.96 13.52 -20.20
C CYS A 470 2.38 13.72 -20.77
N GLU A 471 3.09 14.79 -20.39
CA GLU A 471 4.49 15.01 -20.84
C GLU A 471 5.51 14.11 -20.15
N LYS A 472 5.25 13.66 -18.91
CA LYS A 472 6.21 12.87 -18.11
C LYS A 472 6.00 11.36 -18.22
N GLY A 473 4.77 10.90 -18.41
CA GLY A 473 4.36 9.51 -18.56
C GLY A 473 3.66 8.91 -17.35
N GLU A 474 3.08 7.71 -17.54
CA GLU A 474 2.20 7.04 -16.58
C GLU A 474 2.79 6.89 -15.16
N LEU A 475 4.10 6.65 -15.05
CA LEU A 475 4.79 6.46 -13.77
C LEU A 475 5.10 7.78 -13.03
N TRP A 476 4.90 8.94 -13.65
CA TRP A 476 5.25 10.22 -13.02
C TRP A 476 4.39 10.50 -11.79
N GLY A 477 5.02 10.85 -10.68
CA GLY A 477 4.33 11.24 -9.44
C GLY A 477 3.64 10.12 -8.66
N THR A 478 3.73 8.86 -9.10
CA THR A 478 3.25 7.68 -8.36
C THR A 478 4.18 7.34 -7.18
N SER A 479 3.81 6.35 -6.36
CA SER A 479 4.70 5.79 -5.33
C SER A 479 6.04 5.30 -5.90
N GLU A 480 6.01 4.66 -7.08
CA GLU A 480 7.19 4.14 -7.79
C GLU A 480 8.22 5.22 -8.18
N ALA A 481 7.80 6.49 -8.28
CA ALA A 481 8.70 7.61 -8.53
C ALA A 481 9.42 8.13 -7.26
N ASN A 482 9.10 7.58 -6.07
CA ASN A 482 9.67 8.01 -4.79
C ASN A 482 10.42 6.86 -4.07
N GLY A 483 10.04 5.62 -4.33
CA GLY A 483 10.67 4.39 -3.85
C GLY A 483 10.38 3.23 -4.83
N GLU A 484 11.28 2.26 -4.93
CA GLU A 484 11.10 1.09 -5.81
C GLU A 484 10.82 -0.19 -4.99
N SER A 485 10.23 -1.21 -5.61
CA SER A 485 10.13 -2.52 -4.95
C SER A 485 11.53 -3.08 -4.64
N ILE A 486 11.71 -3.65 -3.45
CA ILE A 486 12.97 -4.27 -3.04
C ILE A 486 13.41 -5.35 -4.04
N PHE A 487 12.46 -6.11 -4.59
CA PHE A 487 12.71 -7.12 -5.63
C PHE A 487 13.26 -6.50 -6.93
N LYS A 488 12.73 -5.33 -7.35
CA LYS A 488 13.20 -4.57 -8.51
C LYS A 488 14.60 -4.00 -8.32
N ARG A 489 15.02 -3.73 -7.07
CA ARG A 489 16.42 -3.37 -6.74
C ARG A 489 17.34 -4.58 -6.73
N LEU A 490 16.88 -5.70 -6.14
CA LEU A 490 17.64 -6.96 -6.09
C LEU A 490 17.88 -7.53 -7.49
N SER A 491 16.92 -7.47 -8.41
CA SER A 491 17.10 -7.96 -9.80
C SER A 491 18.15 -7.20 -10.62
N ARG A 492 18.70 -6.09 -10.10
CA ARG A 492 19.85 -5.37 -10.67
C ARG A 492 21.17 -5.58 -9.91
N ALA A 493 21.15 -6.31 -8.79
CA ALA A 493 22.33 -6.66 -8.03
C ALA A 493 22.94 -7.97 -8.56
N HIS A 494 24.22 -7.95 -8.92
CA HIS A 494 24.93 -9.16 -9.36
C HIS A 494 25.15 -10.15 -8.20
N LYS A 495 25.12 -11.45 -8.51
CA LYS A 495 25.62 -12.48 -7.61
C LYS A 495 27.15 -12.39 -7.51
N PRO A 496 27.75 -12.43 -6.32
CA PRO A 496 29.19 -12.48 -6.15
C PRO A 496 29.82 -13.66 -6.94
N LYS A 497 31.06 -13.49 -7.43
CA LYS A 497 31.76 -14.50 -8.26
C LYS A 497 32.05 -15.84 -7.55
N ASN A 498 31.78 -15.94 -6.24
CA ASN A 498 31.80 -17.18 -5.45
C ASN A 498 30.42 -17.84 -5.26
N GLN A 499 29.34 -17.17 -5.70
CA GLN A 499 27.94 -17.60 -5.60
C GLN A 499 27.26 -17.78 -6.97
N ALA A 500 27.76 -17.14 -8.04
CA ALA A 500 27.39 -17.47 -9.42
C ALA A 500 27.97 -18.83 -9.86
N MET A 501 27.26 -19.53 -10.76
CA MET A 501 27.69 -20.79 -11.38
C MET A 501 28.25 -20.61 -12.80
N SER A 502 27.74 -19.63 -13.54
CA SER A 502 28.22 -19.29 -14.87
C SER A 502 29.49 -18.43 -14.84
N ALA A 503 30.15 -18.30 -15.99
CA ALA A 503 31.07 -17.19 -16.25
C ALA A 503 30.32 -15.90 -16.63
N ALA A 504 29.07 -16.02 -17.11
CA ALA A 504 28.16 -14.91 -17.39
C ALA A 504 27.62 -14.28 -16.09
N GLU A 505 27.05 -13.08 -16.22
CA GLU A 505 26.47 -12.33 -15.11
C GLU A 505 25.17 -12.95 -14.61
N GLU A 506 25.17 -13.50 -13.39
CA GLU A 506 23.95 -13.86 -12.68
C GLU A 506 23.51 -12.69 -11.79
N TYR A 507 22.21 -12.42 -11.75
CA TYR A 507 21.58 -11.38 -10.93
C TYR A 507 20.77 -12.02 -9.78
N ARG A 508 20.49 -11.27 -8.70
CA ARG A 508 19.69 -11.78 -7.57
C ARG A 508 18.21 -11.93 -7.96
N THR A 509 17.59 -13.04 -7.60
CA THR A 509 16.14 -13.26 -7.73
C THR A 509 15.47 -13.24 -6.36
N GLY A 510 14.15 -13.03 -6.34
CA GLY A 510 13.39 -13.10 -5.09
C GLY A 510 11.91 -13.40 -5.27
N ALA A 511 11.29 -13.87 -4.20
CA ALA A 511 9.91 -14.35 -4.17
C ALA A 511 9.07 -13.69 -3.07
N VAL A 512 7.76 -13.61 -3.31
CA VAL A 512 6.74 -13.27 -2.30
C VAL A 512 5.86 -14.49 -2.01
N VAL A 513 5.65 -14.76 -0.72
CA VAL A 513 4.72 -15.75 -0.20
C VAL A 513 3.72 -15.04 0.72
N ASP A 514 2.49 -14.83 0.26
CA ASP A 514 1.48 -14.10 1.04
C ASP A 514 0.09 -14.68 0.81
N TRP A 515 -0.82 -14.38 1.72
CA TRP A 515 -2.21 -14.82 1.67
C TRP A 515 -2.97 -14.13 0.51
N GLY A 516 -3.80 -14.88 -0.19
CA GLY A 516 -4.54 -14.40 -1.36
C GLY A 516 -3.67 -14.27 -2.61
N GLU A 517 -3.73 -13.11 -3.30
CA GLU A 517 -3.09 -12.89 -4.61
C GLU A 517 -1.89 -11.92 -4.53
N PRO A 518 -0.67 -12.36 -4.14
CA PRO A 518 0.49 -11.49 -3.94
C PRO A 518 0.97 -10.73 -5.19
N LYS A 519 0.57 -11.16 -6.40
CA LYS A 519 0.81 -10.41 -7.64
C LYS A 519 0.09 -9.05 -7.64
N ARG A 520 -1.04 -8.92 -6.94
CA ARG A 520 -1.83 -7.68 -6.82
C ARG A 520 -1.28 -6.76 -5.71
N GLY A 521 0.03 -6.46 -5.74
CA GLY A 521 0.66 -5.63 -4.72
C GLY A 521 2.20 -5.65 -4.77
N PHE A 522 2.84 -5.67 -3.60
CA PHE A 522 4.31 -5.60 -3.49
C PHE A 522 5.06 -6.74 -4.21
N GLY A 523 4.40 -7.88 -4.47
CA GLY A 523 4.93 -9.01 -5.23
C GLY A 523 4.93 -8.82 -6.75
N ALA A 524 4.30 -7.77 -7.30
CA ALA A 524 4.23 -7.51 -8.75
C ALA A 524 5.60 -7.38 -9.45
N ALA A 525 6.68 -7.15 -8.70
CA ALA A 525 8.06 -7.07 -9.20
C ALA A 525 8.98 -8.17 -8.65
N ALA A 526 8.42 -9.21 -8.02
CA ALA A 526 9.14 -10.42 -7.61
C ALA A 526 9.19 -11.44 -8.77
N GLU A 527 10.24 -12.25 -8.81
CA GLU A 527 10.43 -13.31 -9.80
C GLU A 527 9.35 -14.40 -9.66
N VAL A 528 8.96 -14.70 -8.42
CA VAL A 528 8.00 -15.75 -8.07
C VAL A 528 6.99 -15.23 -7.05
N CYS A 529 5.73 -15.61 -7.20
CA CYS A 529 4.64 -15.26 -6.29
C CYS A 529 3.83 -16.52 -5.93
N PHE A 530 3.66 -16.77 -4.64
CA PHE A 530 2.89 -17.88 -4.08
C PHE A 530 1.74 -17.35 -3.22
N GLY A 531 0.51 -17.49 -3.73
CA GLY A 531 -0.71 -17.23 -2.96
C GLY A 531 -0.99 -18.36 -1.97
N CYS A 532 -1.36 -18.00 -0.74
CA CYS A 532 -1.59 -18.94 0.37
C CYS A 532 -3.02 -18.78 0.96
N LYS A 533 -3.54 -19.84 1.58
CA LYS A 533 -4.86 -19.88 2.25
C LYS A 533 -4.78 -20.10 3.76
N ASN A 534 -3.66 -20.61 4.25
CA ASN A 534 -3.31 -20.83 5.66
C ASN A 534 -1.80 -20.61 5.85
N ASP A 535 -1.27 -20.74 7.06
CA ASP A 535 0.17 -20.56 7.31
C ASP A 535 1.02 -21.81 7.01
N ASP A 536 0.41 -22.98 6.76
CA ASP A 536 1.12 -24.20 6.31
C ASP A 536 1.48 -24.11 4.82
N ASP A 537 0.60 -23.51 4.01
CA ASP A 537 0.89 -23.05 2.65
C ASP A 537 2.10 -22.09 2.66
N VAL A 538 2.17 -21.18 3.64
CA VAL A 538 3.28 -20.21 3.76
C VAL A 538 4.60 -20.93 4.02
N VAL A 539 4.65 -21.85 5.00
CA VAL A 539 5.83 -22.71 5.26
C VAL A 539 6.24 -23.47 3.99
N THR A 540 5.29 -24.19 3.41
CA THR A 540 5.46 -25.02 2.21
C THR A 540 6.01 -24.21 1.03
N ASN A 541 5.46 -23.03 0.78
CA ASN A 541 5.82 -22.21 -0.36
C ASN A 541 7.11 -21.39 -0.13
N VAL A 542 7.46 -21.04 1.11
CA VAL A 542 8.79 -20.53 1.45
C VAL A 542 9.85 -21.60 1.15
N LEU A 543 9.65 -22.84 1.59
CA LEU A 543 10.61 -23.92 1.36
C LEU A 543 10.76 -24.26 -0.14
N LYS A 544 9.65 -24.28 -0.90
CA LYS A 544 9.69 -24.37 -2.38
C LYS A 544 10.50 -23.25 -3.02
N ALA A 545 10.34 -22.00 -2.56
CA ALA A 545 11.06 -20.84 -3.09
C ALA A 545 12.56 -20.85 -2.74
N VAL A 546 12.93 -21.30 -1.53
CA VAL A 546 14.31 -21.36 -1.04
C VAL A 546 15.10 -22.49 -1.69
N ASN A 547 14.49 -23.66 -1.85
CA ASN A 547 15.16 -24.86 -2.35
C ASN A 547 15.09 -25.00 -3.88
N GLY A 548 13.99 -24.54 -4.50
CA GLY A 548 13.80 -24.55 -5.95
C GLY A 548 13.17 -25.86 -6.46
N VAL A 549 11.85 -25.95 -6.37
CA VAL A 549 11.07 -27.09 -6.91
C VAL A 549 10.75 -26.86 -8.40
N PRO A 550 10.90 -27.88 -9.28
CA PRO A 550 10.44 -27.79 -10.66
C PRO A 550 8.91 -27.70 -10.75
N ASP A 551 8.39 -26.53 -11.11
CA ASP A 551 6.98 -26.28 -11.48
C ASP A 551 6.95 -25.87 -12.97
N PRO A 552 6.25 -26.60 -13.86
CA PRO A 552 6.21 -26.30 -15.29
C PRO A 552 5.39 -25.06 -15.66
N MET A 553 4.51 -24.56 -14.77
CA MET A 553 3.80 -23.29 -14.93
C MET A 553 4.53 -22.11 -14.27
N ARG A 554 5.34 -22.35 -13.24
CA ARG A 554 6.12 -21.34 -12.52
C ARG A 554 7.58 -21.79 -12.37
N PRO A 555 8.44 -21.59 -13.39
CA PRO A 555 9.81 -22.08 -13.39
C PRO A 555 10.71 -21.33 -12.38
N VAL A 556 10.62 -21.70 -11.10
CA VAL A 556 11.64 -21.40 -10.10
C VAL A 556 12.94 -22.06 -10.55
N SER A 557 14.07 -21.36 -10.46
CA SER A 557 15.37 -22.01 -10.68
C SER A 557 15.52 -23.21 -9.74
N SER A 558 16.09 -24.33 -10.21
CA SER A 558 16.32 -25.58 -9.46
C SER A 558 17.37 -25.48 -8.33
N LYS A 559 17.52 -24.26 -7.79
CA LYS A 559 18.41 -23.82 -6.71
C LYS A 559 17.70 -22.85 -5.76
N GLY A 560 16.44 -22.51 -6.03
CA GLY A 560 15.68 -21.46 -5.36
C GLY A 560 16.11 -20.04 -5.70
N VAL A 561 15.53 -19.08 -4.98
CA VAL A 561 15.80 -17.63 -5.09
C VAL A 561 16.78 -17.14 -4.00
N ASP A 562 17.32 -15.92 -4.16
CA ASP A 562 18.24 -15.32 -3.18
C ASP A 562 17.50 -14.61 -2.02
N PHE A 563 16.28 -14.11 -2.26
CA PHE A 563 15.46 -13.44 -1.23
C PHE A 563 14.02 -13.95 -1.23
N VAL A 564 13.55 -14.47 -0.10
CA VAL A 564 12.12 -14.75 0.11
C VAL A 564 11.58 -13.78 1.16
N TRP A 565 10.50 -13.08 0.81
CA TRP A 565 9.66 -12.43 1.81
C TRP A 565 8.35 -13.20 1.96
N ALA A 566 7.93 -13.39 3.21
CA ALA A 566 6.71 -14.11 3.55
C ALA A 566 5.90 -13.38 4.63
N ARG A 567 4.61 -13.68 4.72
CA ARG A 567 3.76 -13.27 5.85
C ARG A 567 2.87 -14.42 6.33
N MET A 568 2.96 -14.70 7.63
CA MET A 568 2.03 -15.54 8.37
C MET A 568 0.88 -14.68 8.92
N ARG A 569 -0.32 -15.24 9.12
CA ARG A 569 -1.52 -14.47 9.52
C ARG A 569 -2.47 -15.12 10.54
N GLU A 570 -2.33 -16.40 10.88
CA GLU A 570 -3.22 -17.06 11.86
C GLU A 570 -3.15 -16.40 13.24
N LEU A 571 -1.96 -15.93 13.66
CA LEU A 571 -1.80 -15.23 14.95
C LEU A 571 -2.52 -13.87 15.00
N GLU A 572 -2.54 -13.08 13.92
CA GLU A 572 -3.32 -11.82 13.89
C GLU A 572 -4.84 -12.04 13.76
N ALA A 573 -5.26 -13.19 13.23
CA ALA A 573 -6.65 -13.61 13.24
C ALA A 573 -7.12 -13.94 14.66
N VAL A 574 -6.42 -14.84 15.36
CA VAL A 574 -6.73 -15.23 16.76
C VAL A 574 -6.68 -14.02 17.70
N ARG A 575 -5.76 -13.08 17.48
CA ARG A 575 -5.68 -11.84 18.29
C ARG A 575 -6.73 -10.77 17.96
N GLY A 576 -7.61 -11.00 16.99
CA GLY A 576 -8.62 -10.01 16.58
C GLY A 576 -8.03 -8.75 15.95
N TRP A 577 -6.80 -8.81 15.43
CA TRP A 577 -6.14 -7.68 14.76
C TRP A 577 -6.55 -7.56 13.28
N TRP A 578 -7.06 -8.63 12.68
CA TRP A 578 -7.57 -8.69 11.30
C TRP A 578 -8.97 -8.04 11.17
N THR A 579 -9.08 -6.75 11.51
CA THR A 579 -10.36 -6.00 11.59
C THR A 579 -10.91 -5.48 10.25
N ARG A 580 -10.36 -5.90 9.10
CA ARG A 580 -10.69 -5.34 7.77
C ARG A 580 -10.99 -6.37 6.69
N THR A 581 -12.11 -7.06 6.85
CA THR A 581 -12.71 -7.96 5.85
C THR A 581 -13.55 -7.21 4.81
N LYS A 582 -12.90 -6.33 4.03
CA LYS A 582 -13.56 -5.46 3.04
C LYS A 582 -14.06 -6.16 1.75
N THR A 583 -13.72 -7.42 1.54
CA THR A 583 -14.20 -8.25 0.40
C THR A 583 -14.59 -9.63 0.92
N LYS A 584 -15.43 -10.36 0.16
CA LYS A 584 -15.79 -11.75 0.49
C LYS A 584 -14.54 -12.61 0.67
N ASP A 585 -13.59 -12.50 -0.25
CA ASP A 585 -12.30 -13.19 -0.24
C ASP A 585 -11.54 -12.95 1.08
N ASN A 586 -11.56 -11.74 1.64
CA ASN A 586 -10.91 -11.46 2.92
C ASN A 586 -11.66 -12.05 4.12
N ALA A 587 -12.99 -12.17 4.05
CA ALA A 587 -13.79 -12.86 5.08
C ALA A 587 -13.58 -14.38 5.03
N GLU A 588 -13.51 -14.97 3.84
CA GLU A 588 -13.16 -16.37 3.63
C GLU A 588 -11.75 -16.69 4.13
N LEU A 589 -10.76 -15.84 3.82
CA LEU A 589 -9.40 -15.99 4.36
C LEU A 589 -9.35 -15.84 5.90
N LEU A 590 -10.15 -14.95 6.50
CA LEU A 590 -10.25 -14.86 7.96
C LEU A 590 -10.90 -16.12 8.56
N ALA A 591 -11.95 -16.66 7.94
CA ALA A 591 -12.58 -17.90 8.37
C ALA A 591 -11.62 -19.10 8.26
N ASN A 592 -10.82 -19.19 7.20
CA ASN A 592 -9.76 -20.20 7.05
C ASN A 592 -8.70 -20.07 8.14
N ALA A 593 -8.31 -18.84 8.52
CA ALA A 593 -7.35 -18.59 9.60
C ALA A 593 -7.87 -19.03 10.98
N LEU A 594 -9.16 -18.78 11.26
CA LEU A 594 -9.78 -19.11 12.55
C LEU A 594 -10.22 -20.59 12.67
N SER A 595 -10.52 -21.26 11.55
CA SER A 595 -10.92 -22.69 11.53
C SER A 595 -9.76 -23.69 11.62
N GLY A 596 -8.53 -23.22 11.81
CA GLY A 596 -7.40 -24.02 12.28
C GLY A 596 -6.73 -24.94 11.25
N GLY A 597 -7.31 -25.11 10.05
CA GLY A 597 -6.71 -25.87 8.94
C GLY A 597 -6.97 -27.40 8.94
N GLY A 598 -7.92 -27.90 9.74
CA GLY A 598 -8.26 -29.32 9.79
C GLY A 598 -9.04 -29.80 8.57
N GLY A 599 -8.35 -30.23 7.50
CA GLY A 599 -8.99 -30.65 6.25
C GLY A 599 -8.13 -31.59 5.38
N ASP A 600 -8.09 -32.87 5.75
CA ASP A 600 -7.36 -33.92 5.03
C ASP A 600 -8.07 -34.32 3.72
N ALA A 601 -7.88 -33.52 2.67
CA ALA A 601 -8.41 -33.78 1.33
C ALA A 601 -7.30 -34.36 0.42
N LYS A 602 -7.40 -35.66 0.11
CA LYS A 602 -6.46 -36.33 -0.81
C LYS A 602 -6.43 -35.64 -2.18
N PRO A 603 -5.26 -35.55 -2.85
CA PRO A 603 -5.17 -35.07 -4.22
C PRO A 603 -5.76 -36.10 -5.18
N ASP A 604 -6.91 -35.80 -5.79
CA ASP A 604 -7.29 -36.46 -7.04
C ASP A 604 -6.48 -35.83 -8.19
N CYS A 605 -5.73 -36.65 -8.91
CA CYS A 605 -4.80 -36.26 -9.94
C CYS A 605 -5.23 -36.84 -11.30
N THR A 606 -6.50 -36.64 -11.69
CA THR A 606 -7.02 -37.12 -12.98
C THR A 606 -7.80 -36.08 -13.79
N ARG A 607 -7.10 -35.30 -14.61
CA ARG A 607 -7.17 -35.37 -16.10
C ARG A 607 -6.31 -34.30 -16.77
N THR A 608 -5.76 -34.66 -17.92
CA THR A 608 -4.96 -33.81 -18.82
C THR A 608 -5.85 -33.09 -19.83
N ASP A 609 -5.42 -31.89 -20.25
CA ASP A 609 -5.97 -31.21 -21.42
C ASP A 609 -5.63 -31.95 -22.74
N SER A 610 -6.53 -31.84 -23.72
CA SER A 610 -6.26 -32.09 -25.14
C SER A 610 -7.32 -31.37 -25.99
N GLU A 611 -6.88 -30.67 -27.03
CA GLU A 611 -7.64 -29.64 -27.77
C GLU A 611 -8.52 -30.19 -28.92
N THR A 612 -9.36 -29.31 -29.51
CA THR A 612 -10.06 -29.46 -30.82
C THR A 612 -11.21 -30.50 -30.85
N VAL A 613 -12.26 -30.47 -31.71
CA VAL A 613 -12.52 -29.79 -33.02
C VAL A 613 -14.01 -29.33 -33.14
N MET A 614 -14.26 -28.29 -33.96
CA MET A 614 -15.50 -27.78 -34.63
C MET A 614 -16.92 -28.40 -34.44
N ALA A 615 -17.94 -27.54 -34.64
CA ALA A 615 -19.15 -27.71 -35.49
C ALA A 615 -20.58 -27.62 -34.86
N GLU A 616 -21.32 -26.58 -35.30
CA GLU A 616 -22.71 -26.52 -35.79
C GLU A 616 -23.94 -27.15 -35.04
N GLU A 617 -24.76 -26.23 -34.48
CA GLU A 617 -26.17 -25.91 -34.82
C GLU A 617 -27.42 -26.83 -34.57
N VAL A 618 -28.52 -26.11 -34.22
CA VAL A 618 -29.95 -26.28 -34.60
C VAL A 618 -30.88 -27.31 -33.89
N ALA A 619 -31.72 -26.75 -32.99
CA ALA A 619 -33.18 -26.98 -32.83
C ALA A 619 -33.68 -28.38 -32.34
N VAL A 620 -34.96 -28.64 -32.00
CA VAL A 620 -36.26 -27.96 -32.29
C VAL A 620 -37.19 -27.88 -31.05
N LYS A 621 -38.12 -26.92 -31.06
CA LYS A 621 -39.21 -26.67 -30.09
C LYS A 621 -40.22 -27.83 -29.92
N SER A 622 -41.05 -27.74 -28.87
CA SER A 622 -42.51 -27.80 -29.05
C SER A 622 -43.29 -27.00 -27.99
N GLU A 623 -44.37 -26.35 -28.43
CA GLU A 623 -45.41 -25.68 -27.63
C GLU A 623 -46.63 -26.66 -27.55
N ALA A 624 -47.76 -26.47 -26.84
CA ALA A 624 -48.36 -25.28 -26.22
C ALA A 624 -49.36 -25.66 -25.08
N ALA A 625 -49.79 -24.66 -24.31
CA ALA A 625 -51.18 -24.19 -24.01
C ALA A 625 -52.37 -25.21 -23.89
N ILE A 626 -53.48 -24.94 -23.18
CA ILE A 626 -54.46 -23.83 -23.35
C ILE A 626 -55.27 -23.55 -22.03
N VAL A 627 -55.93 -22.38 -21.97
CA VAL A 627 -56.80 -21.76 -20.92
C VAL A 627 -58.11 -22.55 -20.61
N ASP A 628 -59.06 -22.20 -19.71
CA ASP A 628 -59.44 -20.97 -18.94
C ASP A 628 -60.23 -21.37 -17.62
N ALA A 629 -60.99 -20.61 -16.79
CA ALA A 629 -61.59 -19.26 -16.79
C ALA A 629 -62.10 -18.78 -15.37
N VAL A 630 -62.33 -17.45 -15.20
CA VAL A 630 -63.59 -16.71 -14.77
C VAL A 630 -64.44 -17.26 -13.58
N GLU A 631 -65.02 -16.53 -12.58
CA GLU A 631 -65.43 -15.10 -12.36
C GLU A 631 -65.69 -14.70 -10.87
N THR A 632 -65.90 -13.38 -10.58
CA THR A 632 -66.64 -12.72 -9.44
C THR A 632 -66.17 -12.89 -7.96
N ALA A 633 -66.58 -12.08 -6.96
CA ALA A 633 -66.84 -10.61 -6.82
C ALA A 633 -67.26 -10.25 -5.35
N SER A 634 -67.06 -8.98 -4.91
CA SER A 634 -67.76 -8.30 -3.77
C SER A 634 -67.50 -8.79 -2.31
N ALA A 635 -67.75 -8.06 -1.20
CA ALA A 635 -67.49 -6.65 -0.80
C ALA A 635 -67.76 -6.45 0.73
N ALA A 636 -67.31 -5.31 1.30
CA ALA A 636 -67.82 -4.56 2.48
C ALA A 636 -67.63 -5.03 3.96
N GLU A 637 -66.98 -4.14 4.73
CA GLU A 637 -67.35 -3.51 6.04
C GLU A 637 -67.43 -4.26 7.41
N ASP A 638 -66.64 -3.73 8.36
CA ASP A 638 -66.85 -3.43 9.79
C ASP A 638 -67.86 -4.21 10.68
N THR A 639 -67.40 -4.69 11.86
CA THR A 639 -67.67 -4.04 13.18
C THR A 639 -66.93 -4.70 14.39
N LYS A 640 -67.01 -4.05 15.57
CA LYS A 640 -66.43 -4.42 16.89
C LYS A 640 -67.15 -5.64 17.51
N ASP A 641 -66.71 -6.35 18.58
CA ASP A 641 -66.13 -5.87 19.85
C ASP A 641 -65.59 -7.03 20.75
N GLN A 642 -64.64 -6.70 21.62
CA GLN A 642 -64.26 -7.27 22.93
C GLN A 642 -64.53 -8.75 23.37
N ALA A 643 -63.42 -9.50 23.51
CA ALA A 643 -62.81 -9.92 24.81
C ALA A 643 -62.86 -11.38 25.33
N ILE A 644 -61.81 -11.68 26.14
CA ILE A 644 -61.51 -12.85 26.99
C ILE A 644 -60.80 -14.04 26.28
N ALA A 645 -59.73 -14.55 26.92
CA ALA A 645 -58.73 -15.48 26.38
C ALA A 645 -58.88 -16.93 26.91
N PRO A 646 -58.08 -17.91 26.43
CA PRO A 646 -56.73 -18.07 27.01
C PRO A 646 -55.60 -18.52 26.04
N SER A 647 -54.37 -18.20 26.46
CA SER A 647 -53.11 -18.97 26.25
C SER A 647 -52.71 -19.50 24.85
N SER A 648 -51.80 -18.78 24.17
CA SER A 648 -50.45 -19.29 23.85
C SER A 648 -49.53 -18.19 23.31
N THR A 649 -48.55 -17.76 24.10
CA THR A 649 -47.50 -16.83 23.67
C THR A 649 -46.21 -17.59 23.36
N VAL A 650 -45.78 -17.54 22.11
CA VAL A 650 -44.38 -17.77 21.72
C VAL A 650 -43.89 -16.42 21.22
N ASP A 651 -42.98 -15.79 21.97
CA ASP A 651 -42.55 -14.41 21.74
C ASP A 651 -41.23 -14.43 20.96
N ASP A 652 -41.26 -13.99 19.69
CA ASP A 652 -40.15 -14.14 18.75
C ASP A 652 -39.20 -12.94 18.82
N THR A 653 -38.65 -12.70 20.02
CA THR A 653 -37.72 -11.60 20.27
C THR A 653 -36.34 -11.91 19.68
N LEU A 654 -36.10 -11.48 18.43
CA LEU A 654 -34.77 -11.40 17.83
C LEU A 654 -33.90 -10.40 18.62
N ALA A 655 -33.26 -10.90 19.69
CA ALA A 655 -32.29 -10.14 20.46
C ALA A 655 -31.10 -9.74 19.57
N ALA A 656 -30.74 -8.46 19.59
CA ALA A 656 -29.57 -7.98 18.87
C ALA A 656 -28.30 -8.63 19.42
N VAL A 657 -27.56 -9.32 18.55
CA VAL A 657 -26.28 -9.94 18.92
C VAL A 657 -25.24 -8.83 19.12
N ASP A 658 -24.87 -8.58 20.38
CA ASP A 658 -23.73 -7.73 20.69
C ASP A 658 -22.46 -8.37 20.09
N THR A 659 -21.76 -7.58 19.29
CA THR A 659 -20.59 -8.01 18.50
C THR A 659 -19.33 -7.27 18.90
N SER A 660 -19.19 -7.01 20.20
CA SER A 660 -17.87 -6.73 20.79
C SER A 660 -16.92 -7.93 20.55
N PRO A 661 -15.70 -7.71 20.02
CA PRO A 661 -14.76 -8.81 19.81
C PRO A 661 -14.17 -9.26 21.14
N THR A 662 -14.64 -10.41 21.65
CA THR A 662 -14.06 -11.10 22.81
C THR A 662 -12.56 -11.29 22.61
N GLU A 663 -11.75 -10.98 23.62
CA GLU A 663 -10.32 -11.31 23.56
C GLU A 663 -10.14 -12.85 23.59
N PRO A 664 -9.17 -13.41 22.83
CA PRO A 664 -8.92 -14.85 22.86
C PRO A 664 -8.50 -15.28 24.27
N SER A 665 -8.91 -16.49 24.67
CA SER A 665 -8.42 -17.05 25.93
C SER A 665 -6.90 -17.23 25.91
N ALA A 666 -6.26 -17.23 27.08
CA ALA A 666 -4.82 -17.47 27.19
C ALA A 666 -4.42 -18.82 26.55
N VAL A 667 -5.29 -19.83 26.61
CA VAL A 667 -5.10 -21.16 26.02
C VAL A 667 -5.14 -21.13 24.48
N GLU A 668 -6.12 -20.43 23.88
CA GLU A 668 -6.19 -20.26 22.41
C GLU A 668 -4.99 -19.46 21.89
N LEU A 669 -4.59 -18.41 22.61
CA LEU A 669 -3.43 -17.61 22.28
C LEU A 669 -2.13 -18.43 22.40
N ALA A 670 -1.97 -19.22 23.46
CA ALA A 670 -0.84 -20.12 23.65
C ALA A 670 -0.73 -21.15 22.53
N ALA A 671 -1.84 -21.78 22.14
CA ALA A 671 -1.88 -22.73 21.03
C ALA A 671 -1.51 -22.06 19.69
N ALA A 672 -2.02 -20.85 19.41
CA ALA A 672 -1.69 -20.10 18.21
C ALA A 672 -0.21 -19.66 18.16
N VAL A 673 0.35 -19.24 19.30
CA VAL A 673 1.78 -18.92 19.44
C VAL A 673 2.64 -20.16 19.25
N GLN A 674 2.27 -21.31 19.84
CA GLN A 674 3.01 -22.57 19.71
C GLN A 674 2.99 -23.09 18.26
N LYS A 675 1.83 -23.08 17.60
CA LYS A 675 1.68 -23.45 16.18
C LYS A 675 2.55 -22.56 15.28
N THR A 676 2.59 -21.27 15.58
CA THR A 676 3.45 -20.29 14.88
C THR A 676 4.94 -20.56 15.12
N ALA A 677 5.34 -20.78 16.37
CA ALA A 677 6.73 -21.07 16.74
C ALA A 677 7.24 -22.37 16.11
N GLN A 678 6.41 -23.41 16.05
CA GLN A 678 6.74 -24.69 15.43
C GLN A 678 6.91 -24.57 13.92
N ARG A 679 6.02 -23.87 13.22
CA ARG A 679 6.14 -23.59 11.77
C ARG A 679 7.38 -22.77 11.42
N LEU A 680 7.73 -21.79 12.25
CA LEU A 680 8.97 -21.02 12.11
C LEU A 680 10.21 -21.93 12.30
N LYS A 681 10.16 -22.86 13.26
CA LYS A 681 11.23 -23.85 13.51
C LYS A 681 11.37 -24.85 12.36
N GLU A 682 10.26 -25.37 11.84
CA GLU A 682 10.22 -26.24 10.65
C GLU A 682 10.89 -25.58 9.44
N MET A 683 10.50 -24.33 9.12
CA MET A 683 11.17 -23.54 8.09
C MET A 683 12.67 -23.42 8.37
N TYR A 684 13.05 -22.98 9.57
CA TYR A 684 14.45 -22.76 9.96
C TYR A 684 15.30 -24.02 9.82
N ASP A 685 14.83 -25.16 10.33
CA ASP A 685 15.58 -26.41 10.36
C ASP A 685 15.82 -26.96 8.95
N GLU A 686 14.90 -26.74 8.01
CA GLU A 686 15.08 -27.04 6.58
C GLU A 686 15.87 -25.98 5.78
N LEU A 687 16.13 -24.78 6.31
CA LEU A 687 16.89 -23.77 5.54
C LEU A 687 18.30 -24.26 5.19
N PRO A 688 18.74 -24.10 3.92
CA PRO A 688 20.10 -24.43 3.52
C PRO A 688 21.16 -23.61 4.27
N PRO A 689 22.35 -24.17 4.53
CA PRO A 689 23.47 -23.47 5.16
C PRO A 689 23.83 -22.14 4.49
N CYS A 690 24.26 -21.18 5.31
CA CYS A 690 24.51 -19.78 4.96
C CYS A 690 23.25 -19.01 4.51
N THR A 691 22.08 -19.34 5.04
CA THR A 691 20.85 -18.55 4.87
C THR A 691 20.61 -17.69 6.10
N ALA A 692 20.41 -16.38 5.92
CA ALA A 692 19.97 -15.52 7.02
C ALA A 692 18.45 -15.67 7.19
N PHE A 693 18.01 -15.96 8.42
CA PHE A 693 16.59 -16.06 8.76
C PHE A 693 16.20 -14.87 9.62
N MET A 694 15.13 -14.18 9.22
CA MET A 694 14.62 -12.98 9.85
C MET A 694 13.13 -13.14 10.11
N VAL A 695 12.69 -12.94 11.35
CA VAL A 695 11.26 -12.96 11.74
C VAL A 695 10.94 -11.62 12.40
N TYR A 696 9.78 -11.03 12.11
CA TYR A 696 9.39 -9.75 12.74
C TYR A 696 7.87 -9.54 12.76
N SER A 697 7.33 -8.87 13.78
CA SER A 697 5.88 -8.66 13.90
C SER A 697 5.33 -7.56 12.99
N GLY A 698 6.16 -6.56 12.69
CA GLY A 698 5.79 -5.40 11.87
C GLY A 698 5.10 -4.28 12.65
N SER A 699 4.20 -4.62 13.57
CA SER A 699 3.55 -3.70 14.53
C SER A 699 3.15 -4.44 15.81
N GLY A 700 2.93 -3.66 16.87
CA GLY A 700 2.20 -4.09 18.07
C GLY A 700 0.69 -3.86 17.90
N ASP A 701 -0.08 -4.01 18.99
CA ASP A 701 -1.54 -4.04 18.96
C ASP A 701 -2.20 -2.79 18.31
N PRO A 702 -2.86 -2.93 17.16
CA PRO A 702 -3.51 -1.83 16.45
C PRO A 702 -4.98 -1.63 16.86
N ARG A 703 -5.57 -2.50 17.70
CA ARG A 703 -7.01 -2.48 18.02
C ARG A 703 -7.39 -1.19 18.74
N GLU A 704 -6.64 -0.82 19.78
CA GLU A 704 -6.91 0.40 20.54
C GLU A 704 -6.66 1.68 19.70
N VAL A 705 -5.68 1.66 18.80
CA VAL A 705 -5.49 2.75 17.82
C VAL A 705 -6.69 2.87 16.88
N THR A 706 -7.25 1.73 16.45
CA THR A 706 -8.43 1.69 15.57
C THR A 706 -9.66 2.22 16.31
N ARG A 707 -9.96 1.67 17.50
CA ARG A 707 -11.06 2.09 18.37
C ARG A 707 -11.00 3.58 18.70
N LEU A 708 -9.83 4.10 19.09
CA LEU A 708 -9.65 5.52 19.38
C LEU A 708 -9.70 6.40 18.11
N GLN A 709 -9.26 5.92 16.94
CA GLN A 709 -9.45 6.66 15.68
C GLN A 709 -10.92 6.69 15.24
N GLU A 710 -11.70 5.65 15.52
CA GLU A 710 -13.13 5.57 15.25
C GLU A 710 -13.93 6.44 16.22
N MET A 711 -13.61 6.41 17.52
CA MET A 711 -14.08 7.38 18.51
C MET A 711 -13.76 8.82 18.08
N LYS A 712 -12.51 9.09 17.64
CA LYS A 712 -12.12 10.42 17.15
C LYS A 712 -12.92 10.82 15.91
N LYS A 713 -13.18 9.90 14.99
CA LYS A 713 -14.02 10.13 13.80
C LYS A 713 -15.48 10.42 14.20
N GLN A 714 -16.03 9.69 15.16
CA GLN A 714 -17.38 9.92 15.67
C GLN A 714 -17.50 11.28 16.37
N PHE A 715 -16.55 11.63 17.23
CA PHE A 715 -16.45 12.99 17.80
C PHE A 715 -16.37 14.06 16.70
N HIS A 716 -15.50 13.90 15.69
CA HIS A 716 -15.38 14.85 14.57
C HIS A 716 -16.60 14.88 13.64
N LYS A 717 -17.52 13.90 13.76
CA LYS A 717 -18.85 13.92 13.13
C LYS A 717 -19.83 14.70 14.02
N GLU A 718 -19.97 14.31 15.29
CA GLU A 718 -20.99 14.84 16.19
C GLU A 718 -20.70 16.26 16.71
N TYR A 719 -19.44 16.61 17.02
CA TYR A 719 -19.04 17.95 17.48
C TYR A 719 -19.32 19.07 16.47
N LYS A 720 -19.62 18.71 15.20
CA LYS A 720 -20.01 19.66 14.16
C LYS A 720 -21.51 19.95 14.11
N VAL A 721 -22.35 19.17 14.81
CA VAL A 721 -23.82 19.21 14.69
C VAL A 721 -24.55 19.19 16.03
N LYS A 722 -23.95 18.64 17.09
CA LYS A 722 -24.51 18.53 18.46
C LYS A 722 -23.76 19.45 19.43
N LYS A 723 -24.43 19.94 20.48
CA LYS A 723 -23.77 20.63 21.59
C LYS A 723 -22.94 19.64 22.42
N TRP A 724 -21.95 20.15 23.16
CA TRP A 724 -21.02 19.34 23.96
C TRP A 724 -21.68 18.27 24.85
N ASP A 725 -22.89 18.54 25.37
CA ASP A 725 -23.62 17.63 26.27
C ASP A 725 -24.54 16.64 25.56
N GLU A 726 -24.72 16.80 24.25
CA GLU A 726 -25.53 15.94 23.38
C GLU A 726 -24.65 14.92 22.60
N ILE A 727 -23.31 15.12 22.60
CA ILE A 727 -22.32 14.27 21.92
C ILE A 727 -22.13 12.94 22.68
N SER A 728 -22.18 11.82 21.94
CA SER A 728 -22.01 10.46 22.49
C SER A 728 -20.57 10.11 22.84
N VAL A 729 -19.61 10.62 22.06
CA VAL A 729 -18.17 10.41 22.27
C VAL A 729 -17.51 11.76 22.50
N LYS A 730 -17.35 12.18 23.76
CA LYS A 730 -16.60 13.39 24.10
C LYS A 730 -15.10 13.15 23.85
N TRP A 731 -14.40 14.12 23.28
CA TRP A 731 -12.96 14.04 23.02
C TRP A 731 -12.24 15.22 23.64
N THR A 732 -11.32 14.92 24.55
CA THR A 732 -10.54 15.87 25.35
C THR A 732 -9.04 15.58 25.22
N ASP A 733 -8.21 16.26 26.00
CA ASP A 733 -6.79 15.92 26.13
C ASP A 733 -6.57 14.49 26.68
N THR A 734 -7.54 13.90 27.38
CA THR A 734 -7.47 12.51 27.87
C THR A 734 -7.47 11.52 26.70
N GLU A 735 -8.45 11.63 25.79
CA GLU A 735 -8.55 10.75 24.61
C GLU A 735 -7.41 11.03 23.62
N ASP A 736 -6.95 12.29 23.52
CA ASP A 736 -5.78 12.63 22.72
C ASP A 736 -4.48 12.03 23.28
N GLN A 737 -4.30 12.02 24.59
CA GLN A 737 -3.20 11.31 25.26
C GLN A 737 -3.32 9.80 25.12
N ALA A 738 -4.51 9.22 25.30
CA ALA A 738 -4.76 7.80 25.09
C ALA A 738 -4.40 7.39 23.65
N LEU A 739 -4.79 8.17 22.64
CA LEU A 739 -4.46 7.90 21.24
C LEU A 739 -2.95 8.03 20.96
N ARG A 740 -2.24 8.96 21.60
CA ARG A 740 -0.75 9.02 21.54
C ARG A 740 -0.12 7.76 22.14
N GLN A 741 -0.59 7.32 23.31
CA GLN A 741 -0.08 6.12 23.98
C GLN A 741 -0.39 4.84 23.19
N ALA A 742 -1.60 4.71 22.64
CA ALA A 742 -1.98 3.62 21.75
C ALA A 742 -1.11 3.62 20.48
N CYS A 743 -0.88 4.79 19.87
CA CYS A 743 0.01 4.92 18.70
C CYS A 743 1.49 4.66 19.04
N LYS A 744 1.91 4.80 20.30
CA LYS A 744 3.23 4.35 20.76
C LYS A 744 3.27 2.82 20.82
N ARG A 745 2.33 2.19 21.54
CA ARG A 745 2.22 0.73 21.70
C ARG A 745 2.07 -0.01 20.36
N ALA A 746 1.17 0.44 19.48
CA ALA A 746 0.99 -0.13 18.14
C ALA A 746 2.24 -0.02 17.23
N ARG A 747 3.25 0.77 17.62
CA ARG A 747 4.53 0.89 16.92
C ARG A 747 5.67 0.14 17.59
N GLU A 748 5.44 -0.49 18.73
CA GLU A 748 6.40 -1.34 19.44
C GLU A 748 6.19 -2.77 18.95
N GLY A 749 7.17 -3.30 18.22
CA GLY A 749 7.14 -4.66 17.67
C GLY A 749 8.39 -5.45 18.03
N VAL A 750 8.44 -6.71 17.60
CA VAL A 750 9.59 -7.60 17.85
C VAL A 750 10.23 -8.06 16.55
N GLY A 751 11.55 -8.28 16.60
CA GLY A 751 12.35 -8.81 15.50
C GLY A 751 13.37 -9.86 15.98
N PHE A 752 13.70 -10.80 15.11
CA PHE A 752 14.63 -11.89 15.37
C PHE A 752 15.50 -12.08 14.12
N VAL A 753 16.81 -12.32 14.31
CA VAL A 753 17.77 -12.48 13.21
C VAL A 753 18.81 -13.54 13.58
N VAL A 754 19.04 -14.49 12.68
CA VAL A 754 20.07 -15.54 12.79
C VAL A 754 20.62 -15.92 11.40
N VAL A 755 21.68 -16.74 11.36
CA VAL A 755 22.19 -17.37 10.13
C VAL A 755 22.32 -18.88 10.37
N LYS A 756 21.71 -19.69 9.51
CA LYS A 756 21.70 -21.16 9.54
C LYS A 756 22.97 -21.75 8.94
#